data_AF-A0A7M2SV62-F1
#
_entry.id   AF-A0A7M2SV62-F1
#
_cell.length_a   1.000
_cell.length_b   1.000
_cell.length_c   1.000
_cell.angle_alpha   90.00
_cell.angle_beta   90.00
_cell.angle_gamma   90.00
#
_symmetry.space_group_name_H-M   'P 1'
#
loop_
_entity.id
_entity.type
_entity.pdbx_description
1 polymer ?
#
loop_
_entity_poly.entity_id
_entity_poly.type
_entity_poly.pdbx_seq_one_letter_code
_entity_poly.pdbx_strand_id
1 'polypeptide(L)'
;MRHLHTRTTRGRLAGALAAGLLCATGLGAPAATAAPVAPALDDGLALTPPMGFNNWNSTHCRAEFNESMVKGIADLFVEKGLKDAGYEYVNLDDCWALPTRDADGKLVADPVRFPNGIKAVADYVHAKGLKFGIYTSAGTKTCNTAGFPGALGHEYSDARQFADWGVDYLKYDNCNNQGVDAKQRYETMRDALRATGRPIVYSICEWGENKPWEWAADVGHLWRTTGDISDNWGSMLSILKQNLPLAPHAGPGHWNDPDMLEVGNGGMTDTEYRSHFSMWAIMAAPLLIGSDLRSASEETFDILGNREVIAVDQDPLGKQGTVISSEGGRWVVAKEMRDGSRAVALFNETGSAQRITTSARAVGLPAADAYTLRDLWQHRSHNTAGTISATVPAHGTVLLRAFTDPEWAQHPPAVELGLDGGPLVEAGRTAALTSTVTDLGRTPARRVSVTLAGPEGWSVESTSPTASPVLTTGRSLRTTWAVTAPEGTPTGSYGLTLRASYRSPAGVRVDSALPLTATVVVAPPPGTSGLGDLPWLSATNGWGPVERNTSNGESAAGDGGPITIGGVVYGTGLGVHAESAVEYYAGGACETVTAQVGLDDEEGADGTVAFEIWADGTKAASTGVLTNAMPAQPITGDVRGARVVRLVVTDGGDGITSDHGDWAEARLSC
;
A
#
# COMPACT_ATOMS: atom_id res chain seq x y z
N MET A 1 -32.48 -4.10 68.50
CA MET A 1 -33.41 -5.01 69.18
C MET A 1 -33.83 -6.07 68.16
N ARG A 2 -33.23 -7.26 68.20
CA ARG A 2 -33.78 -8.49 68.81
C ARG A 2 -35.20 -8.81 68.35
N HIS A 3 -35.36 -9.88 67.57
CA HIS A 3 -36.37 -10.96 67.70
C HIS A 3 -35.93 -12.10 66.76
N LEU A 4 -35.28 -13.18 67.26
CA LEU A 4 -35.86 -14.48 67.69
C LEU A 4 -36.87 -15.09 66.68
N HIS A 5 -36.52 -16.15 65.95
CA HIS A 5 -36.65 -17.61 66.30
C HIS A 5 -38.13 -18.05 66.35
N THR A 6 -38.63 -19.13 65.74
CA THR A 6 -38.05 -20.46 65.42
C THR A 6 -39.09 -21.32 64.66
N ARG A 7 -38.60 -22.22 63.78
CA ARG A 7 -38.97 -23.66 63.52
C ARG A 7 -40.48 -24.07 63.45
N THR A 8 -40.94 -24.95 62.55
CA THR A 8 -40.49 -26.34 62.32
C THR A 8 -41.13 -26.96 61.05
N THR A 9 -40.28 -27.60 60.24
CA THR A 9 -40.42 -28.91 59.56
C THR A 9 -41.81 -29.57 59.33
N ARG A 10 -42.11 -29.97 58.08
CA ARG A 10 -41.96 -31.35 57.54
C ARG A 10 -42.66 -31.43 56.17
N GLY A 11 -41.94 -31.96 55.17
CA GLY A 11 -42.46 -32.15 53.81
C GLY A 11 -43.23 -33.45 53.60
N ARG A 12 -43.90 -33.54 52.44
CA ARG A 12 -43.81 -34.65 51.47
C ARG A 12 -44.67 -34.33 50.23
N LEU A 13 -43.98 -34.34 49.09
CA LEU A 13 -44.31 -34.88 47.76
C LEU A 13 -45.67 -34.61 47.08
N ALA A 14 -45.50 -34.02 45.88
CA ALA A 14 -46.08 -34.39 44.57
C ALA A 14 -47.55 -34.06 44.29
N GLY A 15 -47.73 -33.10 43.39
CA GLY A 15 -48.95 -32.85 42.63
C GLY A 15 -48.67 -31.78 41.58
N ALA A 16 -48.53 -32.19 40.33
CA ALA A 16 -48.23 -31.32 39.19
C ALA A 16 -49.41 -30.38 38.87
N LEU A 17 -49.11 -29.11 38.58
CA LEU A 17 -49.96 -28.21 37.81
C LEU A 17 -49.06 -27.26 37.02
N ALA A 18 -49.24 -27.30 35.70
CA ALA A 18 -48.53 -26.49 34.73
C ALA A 18 -49.02 -25.03 34.76
N ALA A 19 -48.07 -24.09 34.71
CA ALA A 19 -48.29 -22.73 34.26
C ALA A 19 -47.01 -22.27 33.54
N GLY A 20 -47.18 -21.84 32.29
CA GLY A 20 -46.12 -21.65 31.31
C GLY A 20 -45.13 -20.54 31.64
N LEU A 21 -43.86 -20.80 31.31
CA LEU A 21 -42.86 -19.76 31.05
C LEU A 21 -42.62 -19.72 29.54
N LEU A 22 -42.91 -18.58 28.92
CA LEU A 22 -42.36 -18.21 27.62
C LEU A 22 -40.85 -17.97 27.80
N CYS A 23 -40.04 -18.89 27.30
CA CYS A 23 -38.64 -18.61 26.98
C CYS A 23 -38.59 -17.94 25.62
N ALA A 24 -38.28 -16.63 25.59
CA ALA A 24 -37.86 -15.95 24.39
C ALA A 24 -36.48 -16.50 23.97
N THR A 25 -36.48 -17.41 23.00
CA THR A 25 -35.27 -17.81 22.29
C THR A 25 -34.83 -16.65 21.41
N GLY A 26 -33.74 -15.97 21.80
CA GLY A 26 -33.03 -15.07 20.90
C GLY A 26 -32.54 -15.87 19.70
N LEU A 27 -33.09 -15.58 18.52
CA LEU A 27 -32.56 -16.02 17.24
C LEU A 27 -31.21 -15.32 17.05
N GLY A 28 -30.13 -15.96 17.48
CA GLY A 28 -28.79 -15.59 17.03
C GLY A 28 -28.72 -15.83 15.53
N ALA A 29 -28.31 -14.81 14.77
CA ALA A 29 -27.97 -14.97 13.36
C ALA A 29 -26.93 -16.10 13.23
N PRO A 30 -27.10 -17.05 12.29
CA PRO A 30 -26.10 -18.08 12.10
C PRO A 30 -24.79 -17.42 11.70
N ALA A 31 -23.71 -17.77 12.40
CA ALA A 31 -22.37 -17.42 11.97
C ALA A 31 -22.20 -17.93 10.53
N ALA A 32 -21.89 -17.03 9.60
CA ALA A 32 -21.54 -17.40 8.24
C ALA A 32 -20.35 -18.35 8.31
N THR A 33 -20.59 -19.63 8.06
CA THR A 33 -19.52 -20.60 7.84
C THR A 33 -18.83 -20.20 6.54
N ALA A 34 -17.56 -19.81 6.64
CA ALA A 34 -16.72 -19.58 5.47
C ALA A 34 -16.80 -20.81 4.55
N ALA A 35 -17.01 -20.58 3.25
CA ALA A 35 -16.99 -21.65 2.27
C ALA A 35 -15.63 -22.37 2.35
N PRO A 36 -15.58 -23.71 2.21
CA PRO A 36 -14.33 -24.44 2.20
C PRO A 36 -13.45 -23.94 1.04
N VAL A 37 -12.23 -23.51 1.36
CA VAL A 37 -11.21 -23.14 0.37
C VAL A 37 -10.94 -24.37 -0.50
N ALA A 38 -10.97 -24.21 -1.83
CA ALA A 38 -10.66 -25.28 -2.76
C ALA A 38 -9.25 -25.84 -2.48
N PRO A 39 -9.03 -27.17 -2.55
CA PRO A 39 -7.72 -27.76 -2.27
C PRO A 39 -6.67 -27.28 -3.29
N ALA A 40 -5.46 -26.98 -2.82
CA ALA A 40 -4.37 -26.56 -3.71
C ALA A 40 -3.87 -27.69 -4.63
N LEU A 41 -3.18 -27.34 -5.72
CA LEU A 41 -2.38 -28.29 -6.51
C LEU A 41 -1.34 -28.99 -5.62
N ASP A 42 -1.36 -30.33 -5.58
CA ASP A 42 -0.41 -31.16 -4.82
C ASP A 42 0.71 -31.71 -5.72
N ASP A 43 1.43 -30.82 -6.41
CA ASP A 43 2.55 -31.17 -7.30
C ASP A 43 3.92 -30.65 -6.81
N GLY A 44 3.94 -29.97 -5.66
CA GLY A 44 5.15 -29.48 -5.01
C GLY A 44 5.75 -28.23 -5.62
N LEU A 45 5.05 -27.55 -6.53
CA LEU A 45 5.48 -26.28 -7.11
C LEU A 45 4.96 -25.08 -6.30
N ALA A 46 5.65 -23.94 -6.43
CA ALA A 46 5.28 -22.67 -5.80
C ALA A 46 4.93 -22.79 -4.29
N LEU A 47 5.66 -23.61 -3.53
CA LEU A 47 5.46 -23.76 -2.08
C LEU A 47 5.74 -22.47 -1.29
N THR A 48 6.47 -21.55 -1.91
CA THR A 48 6.59 -20.12 -1.58
C THR A 48 6.25 -19.30 -2.82
N PRO A 49 5.93 -18.00 -2.69
CA PRO A 49 5.62 -17.16 -3.85
C PRO A 49 6.75 -17.18 -4.88
N PRO A 50 6.48 -17.31 -6.19
CA PRO A 50 7.54 -17.29 -7.20
C PRO A 50 8.33 -15.98 -7.20
N MET A 51 9.65 -16.08 -7.35
CA MET A 51 10.55 -14.92 -7.46
C MET A 51 11.31 -14.95 -8.78
N GLY A 52 11.35 -13.82 -9.49
CA GLY A 52 11.95 -13.79 -10.81
C GLY A 52 11.96 -12.42 -11.48
N PHE A 53 11.93 -12.44 -12.80
CA PHE A 53 11.87 -11.28 -13.68
C PHE A 53 10.79 -11.49 -14.74
N ASN A 54 10.16 -10.41 -15.17
CA ASN A 54 9.33 -10.34 -16.37
C ASN A 54 9.64 -9.02 -17.12
N ASN A 55 9.78 -9.09 -18.44
CA ASN A 55 10.22 -7.94 -19.23
C ASN A 55 9.15 -6.88 -19.55
N TRP A 56 7.87 -7.15 -19.26
CA TRP A 56 6.77 -6.35 -19.78
C TRP A 56 6.86 -4.87 -19.37
N ASN A 57 7.01 -4.59 -18.08
CA ASN A 57 7.03 -3.22 -17.56
C ASN A 57 8.19 -2.38 -18.12
N SER A 58 9.34 -3.01 -18.39
CA SER A 58 10.54 -2.30 -18.84
C SER A 58 10.73 -2.25 -20.36
N THR A 59 10.15 -3.16 -21.12
CA THR A 59 10.42 -3.24 -22.58
C THR A 59 9.16 -3.36 -23.44
N HIS A 60 8.04 -3.84 -22.90
CA HIS A 60 6.88 -4.28 -23.67
C HIS A 60 7.33 -5.07 -24.93
N CYS A 61 6.95 -4.58 -26.11
CA CYS A 61 7.33 -5.15 -27.40
C CYS A 61 8.41 -4.34 -28.13
N ARG A 62 9.14 -3.45 -27.44
CA ARG A 62 10.22 -2.67 -28.07
C ARG A 62 11.39 -3.56 -28.50
N ALA A 63 12.30 -3.03 -29.32
CA ALA A 63 13.38 -3.80 -29.95
C ALA A 63 14.39 -4.37 -28.94
N GLU A 64 14.46 -3.78 -27.74
CA GLU A 64 15.28 -4.23 -26.62
C GLU A 64 14.84 -5.60 -26.09
N PHE A 65 13.57 -5.99 -26.29
CA PHE A 65 13.08 -7.32 -25.95
C PHE A 65 13.56 -8.37 -26.97
N ASN A 66 14.67 -9.03 -26.66
CA ASN A 66 15.31 -10.03 -27.51
C ASN A 66 16.19 -10.99 -26.68
N GLU A 67 16.72 -12.02 -27.35
CA GLU A 67 17.58 -13.04 -26.77
C GLU A 67 18.76 -12.47 -25.95
N SER A 68 19.39 -11.38 -26.42
CA SER A 68 20.53 -10.76 -25.74
C SER A 68 20.11 -10.14 -24.39
N MET A 69 18.96 -9.46 -24.36
CA MET A 69 18.42 -8.92 -23.12
C MET A 69 18.15 -10.02 -22.09
N VAL A 70 17.45 -11.09 -22.50
CA VAL A 70 17.08 -12.19 -21.61
C VAL A 70 18.32 -12.86 -21.01
N LYS A 71 19.34 -13.10 -21.83
CA LYS A 71 20.63 -13.63 -21.37
C LYS A 71 21.34 -12.67 -20.41
N GLY A 72 21.33 -11.38 -20.72
CA GLY A 72 21.90 -10.34 -19.85
C GLY A 72 21.23 -10.26 -18.47
N ILE A 73 19.90 -10.40 -18.40
CA ILE A 73 19.17 -10.48 -17.13
C ILE A 73 19.56 -11.73 -16.35
N ALA A 74 19.63 -12.89 -17.02
CA ALA A 74 20.06 -14.14 -16.39
C ALA A 74 21.50 -14.06 -15.84
N ASP A 75 22.40 -13.37 -16.55
CA ASP A 75 23.76 -13.11 -16.09
C ASP A 75 23.75 -12.20 -14.85
N LEU A 76 23.00 -11.11 -14.87
CA LEU A 76 22.87 -10.18 -13.75
C LEU A 76 22.27 -10.83 -12.49
N PHE A 77 21.35 -11.79 -12.64
CA PHE A 77 20.83 -12.55 -11.51
C PHE A 77 21.95 -13.26 -10.74
N VAL A 78 22.92 -13.82 -11.45
CA VAL A 78 24.09 -14.48 -10.86
C VAL A 78 25.10 -13.45 -10.36
N GLU A 79 25.49 -12.50 -11.21
CA GLU A 79 26.55 -11.54 -10.92
C GLU A 79 26.23 -10.59 -9.76
N LYS A 80 24.95 -10.20 -9.61
CA LYS A 80 24.49 -9.32 -8.54
C LYS A 80 23.96 -10.08 -7.32
N GLY A 81 24.05 -11.41 -7.32
CA GLY A 81 23.63 -12.25 -6.20
C GLY A 81 22.12 -12.30 -5.96
N LEU A 82 21.29 -11.90 -6.94
CA LEU A 82 19.84 -12.00 -6.87
C LEU A 82 19.37 -13.46 -6.89
N LYS A 83 20.05 -14.32 -7.67
CA LYS A 83 19.82 -15.76 -7.63
C LYS A 83 19.95 -16.32 -6.21
N ASP A 84 21.02 -15.95 -5.52
CA ASP A 84 21.26 -16.39 -4.13
C ASP A 84 20.30 -15.76 -3.13
N ALA A 85 19.65 -14.65 -3.49
CA ALA A 85 18.57 -14.04 -2.72
C ALA A 85 17.23 -14.75 -2.94
N GLY A 86 17.04 -15.47 -4.05
CA GLY A 86 15.86 -16.30 -4.33
C GLY A 86 15.27 -16.13 -5.74
N TYR A 87 15.70 -15.13 -6.51
CA TYR A 87 15.16 -14.90 -7.86
C TYR A 87 15.63 -15.98 -8.83
N GLU A 88 14.71 -16.84 -9.25
CA GLU A 88 15.03 -18.02 -10.07
C GLU A 88 14.36 -18.01 -11.45
N TYR A 89 13.21 -17.35 -11.62
CA TYR A 89 12.48 -17.35 -12.90
C TYR A 89 12.88 -16.17 -13.80
N VAL A 90 13.25 -16.44 -15.05
CA VAL A 90 13.44 -15.44 -16.11
C VAL A 90 12.31 -15.59 -17.11
N ASN A 91 11.26 -14.79 -16.96
CA ASN A 91 10.02 -14.94 -17.72
C ASN A 91 9.99 -13.98 -18.91
N LEU A 92 9.62 -14.52 -20.08
CA LEU A 92 9.22 -13.73 -21.23
C LEU A 92 7.74 -13.38 -21.15
N ASP A 93 7.41 -12.16 -21.55
CA ASP A 93 6.03 -11.71 -21.77
C ASP A 93 5.65 -11.72 -23.26
N ASP A 94 4.58 -11.01 -23.64
CA ASP A 94 4.06 -10.95 -25.01
C ASP A 94 5.11 -10.53 -26.06
N CYS A 95 4.79 -10.72 -27.35
CA CYS A 95 5.60 -10.33 -28.51
C CYS A 95 6.88 -11.16 -28.76
N TRP A 96 6.99 -12.35 -28.17
CA TRP A 96 8.12 -13.26 -28.43
C TRP A 96 7.98 -14.10 -29.71
N ALA A 97 6.74 -14.31 -30.16
CA ALA A 97 6.39 -15.16 -31.32
C ALA A 97 6.13 -14.34 -32.59
N LEU A 98 6.02 -15.01 -33.73
CA LEU A 98 5.43 -14.44 -34.94
C LEU A 98 3.89 -14.36 -34.81
N PRO A 99 3.22 -13.42 -35.50
CA PRO A 99 1.74 -13.29 -35.45
C PRO A 99 0.95 -14.49 -36.01
N THR A 100 1.65 -15.42 -36.69
CA THR A 100 1.05 -16.59 -37.34
C THR A 100 1.79 -17.85 -36.92
N ARG A 101 1.03 -18.91 -36.66
CA ARG A 101 1.55 -20.27 -36.47
C ARG A 101 2.14 -20.81 -37.78
N ASP A 102 3.00 -21.81 -37.71
CA ASP A 102 3.48 -22.49 -38.92
C ASP A 102 2.42 -23.42 -39.53
N ALA A 103 2.79 -24.12 -40.61
CA ALA A 103 1.92 -25.03 -41.33
C ALA A 103 1.41 -26.23 -40.48
N ASP A 104 2.14 -26.58 -39.41
CA ASP A 104 1.78 -27.65 -38.48
C ASP A 104 0.96 -27.11 -37.29
N GLY A 105 0.61 -25.82 -37.30
CA GLY A 105 -0.14 -25.16 -36.25
C GLY A 105 0.68 -24.84 -35.01
N LYS A 106 2.01 -24.86 -35.09
CA LYS A 106 2.93 -24.60 -33.97
C LYS A 106 3.27 -23.12 -33.83
N LEU A 107 3.59 -22.70 -32.61
CA LEU A 107 4.10 -21.36 -32.35
C LEU A 107 5.52 -21.25 -32.92
N VAL A 108 5.81 -20.10 -33.51
CA VAL A 108 7.12 -19.79 -34.11
C VAL A 108 7.71 -18.59 -33.40
N ALA A 109 8.89 -18.74 -32.80
CA ALA A 109 9.60 -17.62 -32.19
C ALA A 109 9.96 -16.57 -33.27
N ASP A 110 9.90 -15.29 -32.94
CA ASP A 110 10.36 -14.23 -33.85
C ASP A 110 11.87 -14.43 -34.14
N PRO A 111 12.27 -14.71 -35.39
CA PRO A 111 13.66 -15.03 -35.73
C PRO A 111 14.59 -13.82 -35.66
N VAL A 112 14.07 -12.60 -35.59
CA VAL A 112 14.86 -11.38 -35.38
C VAL A 112 15.18 -11.22 -33.89
N ARG A 113 14.20 -11.45 -33.02
CA ARG A 113 14.38 -11.34 -31.55
C ARG A 113 15.10 -12.54 -30.97
N PHE A 114 14.78 -13.73 -31.46
CA PHE A 114 15.23 -15.03 -30.97
C PHE A 114 15.80 -15.86 -32.13
N PRO A 115 16.94 -15.44 -32.72
CA PRO A 115 17.52 -16.10 -33.88
C PRO A 115 17.90 -17.57 -33.64
N ASN A 116 18.12 -17.96 -32.38
CA ASN A 116 18.42 -19.34 -31.99
C ASN A 116 17.18 -20.10 -31.46
N GLY A 117 16.00 -19.48 -31.47
CA GLY A 117 14.75 -20.02 -30.95
C GLY A 117 14.68 -20.07 -29.42
N ILE A 118 13.46 -20.27 -28.89
CA ILE A 118 13.18 -20.23 -27.45
C ILE A 118 13.94 -21.32 -26.67
N LYS A 119 14.06 -22.53 -27.22
CA LYS A 119 14.79 -23.61 -26.54
C LYS A 119 16.24 -23.22 -26.21
N ALA A 120 16.94 -22.55 -27.13
CA ALA A 120 18.32 -22.14 -26.89
C ALA A 120 18.44 -21.08 -25.79
N VAL A 121 17.42 -20.22 -25.63
CA VAL A 121 17.32 -19.25 -24.54
C VAL A 121 17.08 -19.97 -23.21
N ALA A 122 16.11 -20.89 -23.18
CA ALA A 122 15.80 -21.69 -21.99
C ALA A 122 17.03 -22.50 -21.54
N ASP A 123 17.72 -23.18 -22.46
CA ASP A 123 18.94 -23.94 -22.19
C ASP A 123 20.05 -23.02 -21.59
N TYR A 124 20.16 -21.77 -22.06
CA TYR A 124 21.12 -20.80 -21.49
C TYR A 124 20.75 -20.42 -20.04
N VAL A 125 19.47 -20.11 -19.80
CA VAL A 125 18.96 -19.77 -18.46
C VAL A 125 19.16 -20.95 -17.50
N HIS A 126 18.87 -22.18 -17.93
CA HIS A 126 19.13 -23.39 -17.15
C HIS A 126 20.62 -23.61 -16.87
N ALA A 127 21.51 -23.29 -17.80
CA ALA A 127 22.95 -23.39 -17.59
C ALA A 127 23.48 -22.43 -16.51
N LYS A 128 22.73 -21.36 -16.21
CA LYS A 128 22.97 -20.46 -15.06
C LYS A 128 22.35 -20.98 -13.75
N GLY A 129 21.67 -22.12 -13.80
CA GLY A 129 20.92 -22.71 -12.70
C GLY A 129 19.69 -21.88 -12.33
N LEU A 130 19.10 -21.20 -13.31
CA LEU A 130 17.83 -20.48 -13.23
C LEU A 130 16.74 -21.28 -13.95
N LYS A 131 15.51 -20.79 -13.92
CA LYS A 131 14.31 -21.33 -14.56
C LYS A 131 13.79 -20.35 -15.61
N PHE A 132 13.16 -20.87 -16.66
CA PHE A 132 12.71 -20.08 -17.79
C PHE A 132 11.19 -20.05 -17.90
N GLY A 133 10.60 -18.85 -18.07
CA GLY A 133 9.15 -18.69 -18.24
C GLY A 133 8.76 -18.14 -19.59
N ILE A 134 7.53 -18.43 -19.99
CA ILE A 134 6.93 -17.96 -21.24
C ILE A 134 5.51 -17.43 -21.01
N TYR A 135 5.00 -16.74 -22.01
CA TYR A 135 3.68 -16.12 -22.00
C TYR A 135 2.82 -16.57 -23.19
N THR A 136 1.53 -16.73 -22.96
CA THR A 136 0.48 -16.72 -24.00
C THR A 136 -0.87 -16.37 -23.36
N SER A 137 -1.97 -16.41 -24.10
CA SER A 137 -3.31 -16.05 -23.62
C SER A 137 -4.29 -17.23 -23.71
N ALA A 138 -5.21 -17.29 -22.74
CA ALA A 138 -6.44 -18.07 -22.73
C ALA A 138 -7.49 -17.49 -23.71
N GLY A 139 -7.05 -17.18 -24.92
CA GLY A 139 -7.84 -16.62 -26.00
C GLY A 139 -7.24 -16.98 -27.35
N THR A 140 -7.87 -16.51 -28.43
CA THR A 140 -7.40 -16.78 -29.80
C THR A 140 -6.14 -15.99 -30.15
N LYS A 141 -5.93 -14.86 -29.47
CA LYS A 141 -4.79 -13.95 -29.63
C LYS A 141 -4.33 -13.43 -28.26
N THR A 142 -3.06 -13.06 -28.16
CA THR A 142 -2.53 -12.34 -26.99
C THR A 142 -3.08 -10.92 -26.92
N CYS A 143 -2.77 -10.18 -25.85
CA CYS A 143 -3.30 -8.84 -25.64
C CYS A 143 -2.79 -7.81 -26.64
N ASN A 144 -1.57 -7.96 -27.15
CA ASN A 144 -1.01 -7.00 -28.08
C ASN A 144 -1.81 -6.95 -29.40
N THR A 145 -2.07 -5.73 -29.88
CA THR A 145 -2.86 -5.48 -31.09
C THR A 145 -2.21 -5.99 -32.38
N ALA A 146 -0.91 -6.29 -32.38
CA ALA A 146 -0.25 -6.99 -33.48
C ALA A 146 -0.77 -8.42 -33.68
N GLY A 147 -1.47 -8.99 -32.68
CA GLY A 147 -2.23 -10.23 -32.80
C GLY A 147 -1.38 -11.49 -32.82
N PHE A 148 -0.53 -11.70 -31.80
CA PHE A 148 0.19 -12.96 -31.63
C PHE A 148 -0.75 -14.10 -31.25
N PRO A 149 -0.48 -15.37 -31.65
CA PRO A 149 -1.38 -16.47 -31.37
C PRO A 149 -1.56 -16.71 -29.86
N GLY A 150 -2.81 -16.75 -29.41
CA GLY A 150 -3.16 -17.30 -28.10
C GLY A 150 -3.37 -18.82 -28.19
N ALA A 151 -3.58 -19.47 -27.05
CA ALA A 151 -3.63 -20.93 -26.96
C ALA A 151 -5.06 -21.51 -26.91
N LEU A 152 -6.12 -20.69 -26.98
CA LEU A 152 -7.49 -21.21 -26.97
C LEU A 152 -7.73 -22.15 -28.17
N GLY A 153 -8.05 -23.42 -27.89
CA GLY A 153 -8.18 -24.50 -28.87
C GLY A 153 -6.85 -25.14 -29.32
N HIS A 154 -5.72 -24.69 -28.79
CA HIS A 154 -4.37 -25.18 -29.07
C HIS A 154 -3.62 -25.63 -27.81
N GLU A 155 -4.29 -25.71 -26.65
CA GLU A 155 -3.71 -25.82 -25.31
C GLU A 155 -2.77 -27.02 -25.21
N TYR A 156 -3.20 -28.21 -25.65
CA TYR A 156 -2.37 -29.44 -25.62
C TYR A 156 -1.16 -29.37 -26.54
N SER A 157 -1.30 -28.74 -27.71
CA SER A 157 -0.19 -28.59 -28.66
C SER A 157 0.86 -27.61 -28.13
N ASP A 158 0.41 -26.50 -27.56
CA ASP A 158 1.25 -25.41 -27.06
C ASP A 158 1.93 -25.82 -25.76
N ALA A 159 1.20 -26.39 -24.80
CA ALA A 159 1.76 -26.96 -23.58
C ALA A 159 2.84 -28.00 -23.89
N ARG A 160 2.61 -28.86 -24.91
CA ARG A 160 3.64 -29.82 -25.33
C ARG A 160 4.88 -29.12 -25.86
N GLN A 161 4.72 -28.10 -26.72
CA GLN A 161 5.82 -27.34 -27.28
C GLN A 161 6.62 -26.58 -26.21
N PHE A 162 5.95 -25.98 -25.22
CA PHE A 162 6.61 -25.32 -24.08
C PHE A 162 7.46 -26.31 -23.28
N ALA A 163 6.94 -27.52 -23.04
CA ALA A 163 7.70 -28.55 -22.36
C ALA A 163 8.90 -29.05 -23.19
N ASP A 164 8.75 -29.19 -24.52
CA ASP A 164 9.84 -29.57 -25.43
C ASP A 164 10.96 -28.50 -25.47
N TRP A 165 10.60 -27.22 -25.29
CA TRP A 165 11.55 -26.12 -25.14
C TRP A 165 12.17 -25.99 -23.76
N GLY A 166 11.68 -26.73 -22.76
CA GLY A 166 12.18 -26.65 -21.40
C GLY A 166 11.62 -25.49 -20.57
N VAL A 167 10.43 -25.00 -20.88
CA VAL A 167 9.75 -23.97 -20.08
C VAL A 167 9.42 -24.49 -18.68
N ASP A 168 9.61 -23.68 -17.65
CA ASP A 168 9.35 -23.99 -16.23
C ASP A 168 8.21 -23.15 -15.63
N TYR A 169 7.77 -22.10 -16.33
CA TYR A 169 6.74 -21.17 -15.88
C TYR A 169 5.89 -20.70 -17.07
N LEU A 170 4.57 -20.67 -16.91
CA LEU A 170 3.63 -20.10 -17.88
C LEU A 170 2.81 -18.98 -17.23
N LYS A 171 2.95 -17.74 -17.74
CA LYS A 171 1.95 -16.68 -17.57
C LYS A 171 0.87 -16.86 -18.63
N TYR A 172 -0.40 -16.94 -18.21
CA TYR A 172 -1.52 -17.24 -19.10
C TYR A 172 -2.63 -16.20 -18.99
N ASP A 173 -2.64 -15.30 -19.98
CA ASP A 173 -3.51 -14.12 -20.06
C ASP A 173 -4.98 -14.45 -20.36
N ASN A 174 -5.83 -13.43 -20.45
CA ASN A 174 -7.28 -13.56 -20.64
C ASN A 174 -7.82 -12.80 -21.88
N CYS A 175 -6.97 -12.05 -22.60
CA CYS A 175 -7.37 -11.34 -23.82
C CYS A 175 -7.90 -12.28 -24.93
N ASN A 176 -8.87 -11.80 -25.71
CA ASN A 176 -9.47 -12.51 -26.86
C ASN A 176 -10.08 -13.88 -26.51
N ASN A 177 -10.64 -14.03 -25.30
CA ASN A 177 -11.22 -15.27 -24.77
C ASN A 177 -12.52 -15.75 -25.45
N GLN A 178 -13.07 -14.98 -26.40
CA GLN A 178 -14.30 -15.30 -27.15
C GLN A 178 -15.56 -15.47 -26.28
N GLY A 179 -15.56 -14.98 -25.04
CA GLY A 179 -16.66 -15.19 -24.09
C GLY A 179 -16.78 -16.64 -23.60
N VAL A 180 -15.76 -17.47 -23.80
CA VAL A 180 -15.71 -18.82 -23.21
C VAL A 180 -15.46 -18.70 -21.72
N ASP A 181 -16.14 -19.54 -20.93
CA ASP A 181 -16.03 -19.59 -19.47
C ASP A 181 -14.57 -19.63 -19.00
N ALA A 182 -14.24 -18.80 -17.99
CA ALA A 182 -12.88 -18.68 -17.48
C ALA A 182 -12.37 -19.99 -16.89
N LYS A 183 -13.16 -20.63 -16.01
CA LYS A 183 -12.77 -21.87 -15.33
C LYS A 183 -12.47 -22.95 -16.37
N GLN A 184 -13.34 -23.11 -17.36
CA GLN A 184 -13.14 -24.07 -18.45
C GLN A 184 -11.82 -23.83 -19.21
N ARG A 185 -11.50 -22.58 -19.58
CA ARG A 185 -10.27 -22.27 -20.32
C ARG A 185 -9.02 -22.55 -19.50
N TYR A 186 -9.00 -22.10 -18.25
CA TYR A 186 -7.85 -22.27 -17.36
C TYR A 186 -7.66 -23.75 -16.94
N GLU A 187 -8.75 -24.50 -16.71
CA GLU A 187 -8.68 -25.95 -16.47
C GLU A 187 -8.15 -26.73 -17.67
N THR A 188 -8.54 -26.34 -18.88
CA THR A 188 -8.08 -27.00 -20.12
C THR A 188 -6.56 -26.87 -20.27
N MET A 189 -6.00 -25.68 -20.02
CA MET A 189 -4.56 -25.47 -20.06
C MET A 189 -3.85 -26.15 -18.88
N ARG A 190 -4.41 -26.15 -17.66
CA ARG A 190 -3.89 -26.96 -16.54
C ARG A 190 -3.72 -28.43 -16.95
N ASP A 191 -4.76 -29.03 -17.52
CA ASP A 191 -4.74 -30.44 -17.88
C ASP A 191 -3.75 -30.71 -19.02
N ALA A 192 -3.61 -29.78 -19.97
CA ALA A 192 -2.57 -29.82 -21.00
C ALA A 192 -1.15 -29.77 -20.41
N LEU A 193 -0.88 -28.86 -19.46
CA LEU A 193 0.40 -28.75 -18.74
C LEU A 193 0.70 -29.99 -17.88
N ARG A 194 -0.31 -30.66 -17.34
CA ARG A 194 -0.14 -31.93 -16.61
C ARG A 194 0.16 -33.10 -17.54
N ALA A 195 -0.57 -33.22 -18.66
CA ALA A 195 -0.39 -34.29 -19.66
C ALA A 195 1.02 -34.30 -20.27
N THR A 196 1.67 -33.14 -20.21
CA THR A 196 3.05 -32.91 -20.58
C THR A 196 4.06 -33.72 -19.72
N GLY A 197 3.80 -33.92 -18.43
CA GLY A 197 4.71 -34.56 -17.47
C GLY A 197 5.92 -33.71 -17.05
N ARG A 198 6.08 -32.49 -17.59
CA ARG A 198 7.07 -31.51 -17.11
C ARG A 198 6.43 -30.62 -16.04
N PRO A 199 7.09 -30.41 -14.88
CA PRO A 199 6.62 -29.44 -13.89
C PRO A 199 6.72 -28.01 -14.45
N ILE A 200 5.59 -27.30 -14.53
CA ILE A 200 5.51 -25.93 -15.03
C ILE A 200 4.64 -25.13 -14.06
N VAL A 201 5.20 -24.08 -13.45
CA VAL A 201 4.43 -23.14 -12.62
C VAL A 201 3.40 -22.45 -13.51
N TYR A 202 2.14 -22.48 -13.07
CA TYR A 202 1.02 -21.98 -13.85
C TYR A 202 0.43 -20.72 -13.22
N SER A 203 0.70 -19.58 -13.85
CA SER A 203 0.28 -18.23 -13.44
C SER A 203 -0.91 -17.77 -14.26
N ILE A 204 -2.04 -17.63 -13.59
CA ILE A 204 -3.32 -17.22 -14.18
C ILE A 204 -3.37 -15.69 -14.22
N CYS A 205 -3.57 -15.11 -15.40
CA CYS A 205 -3.62 -13.67 -15.60
C CYS A 205 -4.98 -13.26 -16.16
N GLU A 206 -6.02 -13.32 -15.31
CA GLU A 206 -7.40 -12.92 -15.64
C GLU A 206 -7.89 -11.69 -14.87
N TRP A 207 -6.94 -10.97 -14.25
CA TRP A 207 -7.14 -9.65 -13.63
C TRP A 207 -8.15 -9.58 -12.49
N GLY A 208 -8.57 -10.71 -11.93
CA GLY A 208 -9.56 -10.77 -10.87
C GLY A 208 -11.02 -10.72 -11.35
N GLU A 209 -11.25 -10.64 -12.67
CA GLU A 209 -12.58 -10.50 -13.29
C GLU A 209 -13.58 -11.56 -12.83
N ASN A 210 -13.13 -12.80 -12.65
CA ASN A 210 -13.99 -13.91 -12.23
C ASN A 210 -13.65 -14.43 -10.83
N LYS A 211 -13.04 -13.59 -10.00
CA LYS A 211 -12.67 -13.91 -8.60
C LYS A 211 -11.85 -15.21 -8.48
N PRO A 212 -10.67 -15.29 -9.11
CA PRO A 212 -9.87 -16.50 -9.20
C PRO A 212 -9.48 -17.07 -7.82
N TRP A 213 -9.40 -16.23 -6.79
CA TRP A 213 -9.20 -16.67 -5.41
C TRP A 213 -10.29 -17.62 -4.87
N GLU A 214 -11.48 -17.70 -5.51
CA GLU A 214 -12.56 -18.61 -5.12
C GLU A 214 -12.51 -19.98 -5.82
N TRP A 215 -11.73 -20.13 -6.89
CA TRP A 215 -11.79 -21.34 -7.73
C TRP A 215 -10.46 -21.79 -8.33
N ALA A 216 -9.41 -20.97 -8.34
CA ALA A 216 -8.18 -21.26 -9.08
C ALA A 216 -7.17 -22.08 -8.30
N ALA A 217 -7.39 -22.37 -7.01
CA ALA A 217 -6.44 -23.05 -6.14
C ALA A 217 -6.09 -24.49 -6.61
N ASP A 218 -7.05 -25.22 -7.18
CA ASP A 218 -6.82 -26.54 -7.80
C ASP A 218 -6.57 -26.45 -9.32
N VAL A 219 -6.38 -25.23 -9.83
CA VAL A 219 -6.16 -24.95 -11.25
C VAL A 219 -4.75 -24.46 -11.53
N GLY A 220 -4.33 -23.38 -10.88
CA GLY A 220 -3.02 -22.75 -11.05
C GLY A 220 -2.33 -22.51 -9.71
N HIS A 221 -1.10 -22.01 -9.78
CA HIS A 221 -0.23 -21.81 -8.62
C HIS A 221 -0.28 -20.37 -8.08
N LEU A 222 -0.79 -19.46 -8.90
CA LEU A 222 -0.98 -18.06 -8.58
C LEU A 222 -1.95 -17.44 -9.59
N TRP A 223 -2.63 -16.37 -9.17
CA TRP A 223 -3.59 -15.66 -10.01
C TRP A 223 -3.53 -14.16 -9.80
N ARG A 224 -3.51 -13.41 -10.90
CA ARG A 224 -3.66 -11.96 -10.89
C ARG A 224 -4.99 -11.58 -10.25
N THR A 225 -4.95 -10.66 -9.28
CA THR A 225 -6.13 -10.24 -8.51
C THR A 225 -6.73 -8.91 -8.97
N THR A 226 -6.01 -8.19 -9.83
CA THR A 226 -6.38 -6.84 -10.29
C THR A 226 -5.98 -6.65 -11.76
N GLY A 227 -6.42 -5.53 -12.35
CA GLY A 227 -5.80 -4.96 -13.55
C GLY A 227 -4.30 -4.68 -13.36
N ASP A 228 -3.64 -4.30 -14.45
CA ASP A 228 -2.19 -4.14 -14.49
C ASP A 228 -1.70 -2.99 -13.60
N ILE A 229 -0.56 -3.21 -12.94
CA ILE A 229 0.17 -2.16 -12.25
C ILE A 229 0.78 -1.19 -13.26
N SER A 230 0.96 0.05 -12.83
CA SER A 230 1.75 1.05 -13.51
C SER A 230 2.74 1.66 -12.54
N ASP A 231 3.88 2.13 -13.05
CA ASP A 231 4.95 2.75 -12.27
C ASP A 231 4.58 4.15 -11.75
N ASN A 232 3.61 4.19 -10.84
CA ASN A 232 3.23 5.36 -10.07
C ASN A 232 2.59 4.94 -8.74
N TRP A 233 2.68 5.82 -7.75
CA TRP A 233 2.19 5.56 -6.39
C TRP A 233 0.70 5.20 -6.32
N GLY A 234 -0.14 5.90 -7.08
CA GLY A 234 -1.60 5.70 -7.07
C GLY A 234 -2.01 4.31 -7.54
N SER A 235 -1.40 3.82 -8.63
CA SER A 235 -1.62 2.46 -9.13
C SER A 235 -1.18 1.41 -8.11
N MET A 236 0.05 1.51 -7.60
CA MET A 236 0.59 0.58 -6.61
C MET A 236 -0.31 0.49 -5.37
N LEU A 237 -0.75 1.64 -4.88
CA LEU A 237 -1.63 1.75 -3.71
C LEU A 237 -3.02 1.15 -3.95
N SER A 238 -3.62 1.41 -5.12
CA SER A 238 -4.93 0.86 -5.49
C SER A 238 -4.89 -0.67 -5.52
N ILE A 239 -3.86 -1.24 -6.13
CA ILE A 239 -3.67 -2.69 -6.21
C ILE A 239 -3.44 -3.31 -4.83
N LEU A 240 -2.59 -2.68 -4.01
CA LEU A 240 -2.35 -3.09 -2.63
C LEU A 240 -3.66 -3.18 -1.83
N LYS A 241 -4.53 -2.17 -1.93
CA LYS A 241 -5.80 -2.12 -1.20
C LYS A 241 -6.79 -3.20 -1.67
N GLN A 242 -6.78 -3.53 -2.96
CA GLN A 242 -7.61 -4.60 -3.51
C GLN A 242 -7.10 -6.00 -3.11
N ASN A 243 -5.77 -6.19 -3.03
CA ASN A 243 -5.17 -7.49 -2.73
C ASN A 243 -5.16 -7.85 -1.24
N LEU A 244 -4.99 -6.86 -0.34
CA LEU A 244 -4.90 -7.09 1.11
C LEU A 244 -6.07 -7.93 1.71
N PRO A 245 -7.35 -7.67 1.36
CA PRO A 245 -8.49 -8.45 1.86
C PRO A 245 -8.48 -9.93 1.43
N LEU A 246 -7.72 -10.29 0.39
CA LEU A 246 -7.69 -11.65 -0.17
C LEU A 246 -6.76 -12.61 0.60
N ALA A 247 -6.15 -12.15 1.70
CA ALA A 247 -5.26 -12.95 2.55
C ALA A 247 -5.76 -14.36 2.91
N PRO A 248 -7.06 -14.63 3.17
CA PRO A 248 -7.55 -15.98 3.46
C PRO A 248 -7.41 -16.99 2.30
N HIS A 249 -7.16 -16.52 1.08
CA HIS A 249 -7.11 -17.33 -0.14
C HIS A 249 -5.69 -17.66 -0.60
N ALA A 250 -4.65 -17.11 0.04
CA ALA A 250 -3.26 -17.38 -0.30
C ALA A 250 -2.64 -18.40 0.66
N GLY A 251 -1.79 -19.27 0.12
CA GLY A 251 -1.07 -20.30 0.85
C GLY A 251 -0.05 -21.03 -0.01
N PRO A 252 0.72 -21.96 0.60
CA PRO A 252 1.66 -22.79 -0.16
C PRO A 252 1.02 -23.45 -1.39
N GLY A 253 1.60 -23.19 -2.57
CA GLY A 253 1.13 -23.70 -3.86
C GLY A 253 0.04 -22.88 -4.55
N HIS A 254 -0.43 -21.77 -3.95
CA HIS A 254 -1.54 -20.97 -4.49
C HIS A 254 -1.52 -19.53 -3.94
N TRP A 255 -1.11 -18.57 -4.76
CA TRP A 255 -0.84 -17.19 -4.31
C TRP A 255 -1.72 -16.15 -5.01
N ASN A 256 -2.14 -15.14 -4.25
CA ASN A 256 -2.66 -13.92 -4.83
C ASN A 256 -1.52 -13.14 -5.49
N ASP A 257 -1.69 -12.73 -6.74
CA ASP A 257 -0.71 -12.00 -7.53
C ASP A 257 -1.18 -10.54 -7.75
N PRO A 258 -0.70 -9.58 -6.94
CA PRO A 258 -0.92 -8.16 -7.16
C PRO A 258 -0.04 -7.56 -8.27
N ASP A 259 0.41 -8.37 -9.23
CA ASP A 259 1.23 -7.97 -10.37
C ASP A 259 2.72 -7.71 -10.05
N MET A 260 3.48 -7.49 -11.11
CA MET A 260 4.95 -7.37 -11.10
C MET A 260 5.46 -6.15 -10.31
N LEU A 261 6.72 -6.21 -9.90
CA LEU A 261 7.40 -5.13 -9.20
C LEU A 261 7.82 -4.01 -10.15
N GLU A 262 7.47 -2.77 -9.84
CA GLU A 262 7.90 -1.57 -10.58
C GLU A 262 9.24 -1.00 -10.10
N VAL A 263 9.87 -1.65 -9.12
CA VAL A 263 11.12 -1.20 -8.49
C VAL A 263 12.21 -0.89 -9.52
N GLY A 264 12.54 0.39 -9.65
CA GLY A 264 13.61 0.89 -10.52
C GLY A 264 13.18 1.36 -11.92
N ASN A 265 11.87 1.46 -12.22
CA ASN A 265 11.38 1.90 -13.53
C ASN A 265 11.35 3.44 -13.74
N GLY A 266 11.44 4.20 -12.64
CA GLY A 266 11.70 5.64 -12.62
C GLY A 266 10.50 6.56 -12.32
N GLY A 267 9.29 6.01 -12.23
CA GLY A 267 8.04 6.73 -11.96
C GLY A 267 7.70 6.91 -10.48
N MET A 268 8.32 6.12 -9.60
CA MET A 268 8.30 6.31 -8.14
C MET A 268 9.68 6.64 -7.55
N THR A 269 9.69 7.19 -6.34
CA THR A 269 10.88 7.45 -5.52
C THR A 269 11.39 6.17 -4.84
N ASP A 270 12.65 6.17 -4.38
CA ASP A 270 13.20 5.03 -3.63
C ASP A 270 12.42 4.71 -2.34
N THR A 271 11.82 5.72 -1.72
CA THR A 271 10.96 5.52 -0.54
C THR A 271 9.71 4.74 -0.92
N GLU A 272 9.07 5.13 -2.02
CA GLU A 272 7.90 4.45 -2.56
C GLU A 272 8.22 3.04 -3.05
N TYR A 273 9.35 2.82 -3.72
CA TYR A 273 9.79 1.48 -4.12
C TYR A 273 10.09 0.57 -2.94
N ARG A 274 10.72 1.08 -1.88
CA ARG A 274 10.92 0.31 -0.63
C ARG A 274 9.59 -0.06 0.00
N SER A 275 8.62 0.85 -0.02
CA SER A 275 7.26 0.56 0.45
C SER A 275 6.58 -0.51 -0.41
N HIS A 276 6.59 -0.34 -1.73
CA HIS A 276 6.05 -1.31 -2.68
C HIS A 276 6.65 -2.71 -2.46
N PHE A 277 7.98 -2.85 -2.41
CA PHE A 277 8.65 -4.12 -2.15
C PHE A 277 8.30 -4.71 -0.79
N SER A 278 8.25 -3.88 0.27
CA SER A 278 7.88 -4.31 1.62
C SER A 278 6.45 -4.84 1.68
N MET A 279 5.53 -4.17 0.98
CA MET A 279 4.12 -4.52 1.00
C MET A 279 3.84 -5.76 0.15
N TRP A 280 4.52 -5.95 -0.99
CA TRP A 280 4.45 -7.20 -1.74
C TRP A 280 4.97 -8.38 -0.90
N ALA A 281 6.12 -8.20 -0.24
CA ALA A 281 6.71 -9.22 0.60
C ALA A 281 5.82 -9.60 1.80
N ILE A 282 5.25 -8.63 2.52
CA ILE A 282 4.36 -8.95 3.65
C ILE A 282 3.04 -9.56 3.17
N MET A 283 2.62 -9.31 1.92
CA MET A 283 1.46 -9.94 1.32
C MET A 283 1.74 -11.37 0.80
N ALA A 284 2.98 -11.86 0.86
CA ALA A 284 3.35 -13.14 0.22
C ALA A 284 3.01 -13.14 -1.29
N ALA A 285 3.28 -12.01 -1.96
CA ALA A 285 3.05 -11.84 -3.38
C ALA A 285 4.22 -12.41 -4.19
N PRO A 286 4.01 -12.84 -5.46
CA PRO A 286 5.12 -13.12 -6.37
C PRO A 286 6.04 -11.89 -6.48
N LEU A 287 7.35 -12.09 -6.31
CA LEU A 287 8.34 -11.02 -6.45
C LEU A 287 8.98 -11.09 -7.84
N LEU A 288 8.23 -10.65 -8.85
CA LEU A 288 8.67 -10.61 -10.24
C LEU A 288 9.18 -9.21 -10.58
N ILE A 289 10.50 -9.06 -10.76
CA ILE A 289 11.16 -7.81 -11.16
C ILE A 289 10.64 -7.40 -12.55
N GLY A 290 10.06 -6.19 -12.66
CA GLY A 290 9.61 -5.61 -13.92
C GLY A 290 10.63 -4.69 -14.60
N SER A 291 11.70 -4.29 -13.91
CA SER A 291 12.68 -3.31 -14.38
C SER A 291 13.83 -3.91 -15.18
N ASP A 292 14.38 -3.13 -16.12
CA ASP A 292 15.57 -3.53 -16.89
C ASP A 292 16.83 -3.39 -16.04
N LEU A 293 17.26 -4.51 -15.45
CA LEU A 293 18.42 -4.56 -14.56
C LEU A 293 19.74 -4.16 -15.22
N ARG A 294 19.81 -4.13 -16.56
CA ARG A 294 21.01 -3.70 -17.29
C ARG A 294 21.29 -2.21 -17.13
N SER A 295 20.28 -1.44 -16.75
CA SER A 295 20.34 0.00 -16.48
C SER A 295 19.93 0.39 -15.05
N ALA A 296 19.71 -0.60 -14.16
CA ALA A 296 19.29 -0.35 -12.79
C ALA A 296 20.37 0.33 -11.95
N SER A 297 19.94 1.19 -11.01
CA SER A 297 20.80 1.86 -10.03
C SER A 297 21.27 0.89 -8.93
N GLU A 298 22.29 1.29 -8.15
CA GLU A 298 22.69 0.54 -6.96
C GLU A 298 21.55 0.47 -5.94
N GLU A 299 20.80 1.55 -5.77
CA GLU A 299 19.62 1.61 -4.90
C GLU A 299 18.55 0.58 -5.31
N THR A 300 18.35 0.38 -6.62
CA THR A 300 17.43 -0.65 -7.14
C THR A 300 17.89 -2.05 -6.71
N PHE A 301 19.19 -2.35 -6.84
CA PHE A 301 19.75 -3.63 -6.39
C PHE A 301 19.69 -3.80 -4.88
N ASP A 302 19.88 -2.73 -4.10
CA ASP A 302 19.78 -2.76 -2.64
C ASP A 302 18.35 -3.08 -2.17
N ILE A 303 17.33 -2.54 -2.86
CA ILE A 303 15.92 -2.84 -2.59
C ILE A 303 15.63 -4.30 -2.92
N LEU A 304 15.90 -4.70 -4.17
CA LEU A 304 15.59 -6.03 -4.68
C LEU A 304 16.39 -7.13 -3.99
N GLY A 305 17.62 -6.85 -3.54
CA GLY A 305 18.53 -7.80 -2.92
C GLY A 305 18.38 -7.94 -1.40
N ASN A 306 17.45 -7.24 -0.75
CA ASN A 306 17.31 -7.30 0.70
C ASN A 306 16.77 -8.65 1.17
N ARG A 307 17.69 -9.52 1.61
CA ARG A 307 17.40 -10.89 2.07
C ARG A 307 16.49 -10.97 3.30
N GLU A 308 16.48 -9.95 4.16
CA GLU A 308 15.59 -9.96 5.34
C GLU A 308 14.14 -9.68 4.96
N VAL A 309 13.91 -8.78 3.98
CA VAL A 309 12.58 -8.52 3.43
C VAL A 309 12.10 -9.72 2.60
N ILE A 310 12.97 -10.29 1.77
CA ILE A 310 12.66 -11.51 1.00
C ILE A 310 12.31 -12.67 1.95
N ALA A 311 12.99 -12.81 3.09
CA ALA A 311 12.67 -13.85 4.06
C ALA A 311 11.26 -13.66 4.69
N VAL A 312 10.69 -12.45 4.68
CA VAL A 312 9.28 -12.24 5.03
C VAL A 312 8.38 -12.85 3.97
N ASP A 313 8.65 -12.57 2.70
CA ASP A 313 7.88 -13.12 1.57
C ASP A 313 7.93 -14.65 1.54
N GLN A 314 9.16 -15.18 1.55
CA GLN A 314 9.51 -16.59 1.41
C GLN A 314 9.35 -17.41 2.70
N ASP A 315 8.62 -16.91 3.70
CA ASP A 315 8.37 -17.68 4.92
C ASP A 315 7.54 -18.94 4.60
N PRO A 316 8.02 -20.14 4.97
CA PRO A 316 7.38 -21.40 4.60
C PRO A 316 6.06 -21.67 5.33
N LEU A 317 5.61 -20.83 6.28
CA LEU A 317 4.22 -20.90 6.74
C LEU A 317 3.25 -20.44 5.64
N GLY A 318 3.74 -19.62 4.71
CA GLY A 318 3.02 -19.21 3.51
C GLY A 318 1.77 -18.39 3.79
N LYS A 319 1.72 -17.66 4.90
CA LYS A 319 0.58 -16.77 5.18
C LYS A 319 0.78 -15.41 4.54
N GLN A 320 -0.25 -14.91 3.85
CA GLN A 320 -0.35 -13.50 3.50
C GLN A 320 -0.58 -12.66 4.77
N GLY A 321 0.00 -11.46 4.81
CA GLY A 321 -0.21 -10.48 5.89
C GLY A 321 -1.65 -9.96 5.92
N THR A 322 -2.12 -9.63 7.12
CA THR A 322 -3.47 -9.13 7.38
C THR A 322 -3.44 -7.73 7.98
N VAL A 323 -4.46 -6.93 7.66
CA VAL A 323 -4.61 -5.57 8.20
C VAL A 323 -5.03 -5.65 9.67
N ILE A 324 -4.23 -5.07 10.55
CA ILE A 324 -4.53 -4.91 11.99
C ILE A 324 -5.27 -3.60 12.23
N SER A 325 -4.90 -2.54 11.51
CA SER A 325 -5.58 -1.25 11.53
C SER A 325 -5.29 -0.45 10.27
N SER A 326 -6.25 0.34 9.82
CA SER A 326 -6.14 1.24 8.67
C SER A 326 -6.99 2.49 8.92
N GLU A 327 -6.36 3.62 9.24
CA GLU A 327 -7.08 4.87 9.54
C GLU A 327 -6.31 6.09 9.05
N GLY A 328 -6.93 6.91 8.19
CA GLY A 328 -6.36 8.15 7.68
C GLY A 328 -5.04 7.94 6.93
N GLY A 329 -4.98 6.91 6.08
CA GLY A 329 -3.77 6.52 5.33
C GLY A 329 -2.65 5.90 6.17
N ARG A 330 -2.91 5.59 7.45
CA ARG A 330 -1.95 4.88 8.32
C ARG A 330 -2.35 3.43 8.42
N TRP A 331 -1.47 2.55 7.99
CA TRP A 331 -1.71 1.11 7.92
C TRP A 331 -0.77 0.36 8.85
N VAL A 332 -1.32 -0.62 9.55
CA VAL A 332 -0.57 -1.65 10.25
C VAL A 332 -0.96 -2.98 9.64
N VAL A 333 -0.02 -3.63 8.98
CA VAL A 333 -0.19 -4.99 8.42
C VAL A 333 0.74 -5.94 9.16
N ALA A 334 0.24 -7.10 9.56
CA ALA A 334 1.01 -8.11 10.26
C ALA A 334 0.89 -9.48 9.59
N LYS A 335 2.03 -10.17 9.47
CA LYS A 335 2.15 -11.53 8.96
C LYS A 335 2.71 -12.44 10.06
N GLU A 336 2.01 -13.54 10.32
CA GLU A 336 2.53 -14.62 11.15
C GLU A 336 3.57 -15.42 10.37
N MET A 337 4.71 -15.67 11.01
CA MET A 337 5.85 -16.39 10.44
C MET A 337 5.92 -17.80 11.04
N ARG A 338 6.55 -18.76 10.33
CA ARG A 338 6.65 -20.16 10.77
C ARG A 338 7.22 -20.34 12.17
N ASP A 339 8.20 -19.53 12.54
CA ASP A 339 8.86 -19.62 13.84
C ASP A 339 8.09 -18.95 14.99
N GLY A 340 6.87 -18.47 14.73
CA GLY A 340 6.02 -17.79 15.70
C GLY A 340 6.31 -16.30 15.84
N SER A 341 7.31 -15.76 15.14
CA SER A 341 7.50 -14.31 15.03
C SER A 341 6.37 -13.63 14.24
N ARG A 342 6.36 -12.29 14.25
CA ARG A 342 5.47 -11.47 13.44
C ARG A 342 6.28 -10.51 12.58
N ALA A 343 6.10 -10.56 11.27
CA ALA A 343 6.49 -9.43 10.42
C ALA A 343 5.40 -8.36 10.55
N VAL A 344 5.80 -7.10 10.68
CA VAL A 344 4.90 -5.96 10.92
C VAL A 344 5.33 -4.80 10.02
N ALA A 345 4.45 -4.40 9.11
CA ALA A 345 4.60 -3.21 8.29
C ALA A 345 3.82 -2.05 8.92
N LEU A 346 4.54 -0.98 9.23
CA LEU A 346 3.95 0.34 9.53
C LEU A 346 4.02 1.15 8.24
N PHE A 347 2.91 1.21 7.49
CA PHE A 347 2.86 1.78 6.14
C PHE A 347 2.10 3.10 6.13
N ASN A 348 2.73 4.14 5.59
CA ASN A 348 2.18 5.47 5.47
C ASN A 348 1.82 5.77 4.02
N GLU A 349 0.52 5.80 3.73
CA GLU A 349 -0.01 6.15 2.41
C GLU A 349 0.08 7.66 2.11
N THR A 350 0.16 8.50 3.15
CA THR A 350 -0.06 9.93 3.03
C THR A 350 1.18 10.69 2.54
N GLY A 351 0.96 11.89 1.99
CA GLY A 351 2.03 12.80 1.54
C GLY A 351 2.83 13.49 2.65
N SER A 352 2.65 13.13 3.92
CA SER A 352 3.39 13.70 5.05
C SER A 352 3.82 12.62 6.02
N ALA A 353 4.85 12.87 6.85
CA ALA A 353 5.29 11.89 7.83
C ALA A 353 4.19 11.61 8.87
N GLN A 354 3.90 10.34 9.13
CA GLN A 354 2.86 9.90 10.07
C GLN A 354 3.46 9.06 11.19
N ARG A 355 3.01 9.30 12.43
CA ARG A 355 3.27 8.39 13.54
C ARG A 355 2.30 7.21 13.45
N ILE A 356 2.84 6.00 13.29
CA ILE A 356 2.05 4.77 13.19
C ILE A 356 2.44 3.85 14.33
N THR A 357 1.44 3.30 15.04
CA THR A 357 1.66 2.58 16.29
C THR A 357 0.76 1.34 16.39
N THR A 358 1.31 0.29 16.99
CA THR A 358 0.61 -0.93 17.37
C THR A 358 1.30 -1.55 18.60
N SER A 359 0.91 -2.76 18.98
CA SER A 359 1.55 -3.50 20.07
C SER A 359 1.83 -4.95 19.70
N ALA A 360 2.81 -5.55 20.37
CA ALA A 360 3.13 -6.97 20.26
C ALA A 360 1.88 -7.86 20.45
N ARG A 361 1.02 -7.52 21.42
CA ARG A 361 -0.25 -8.23 21.65
C ARG A 361 -1.23 -8.07 20.48
N ALA A 362 -1.37 -6.86 19.93
CA ALA A 362 -2.29 -6.59 18.82
C ALA A 362 -1.89 -7.35 17.54
N VAL A 363 -0.59 -7.51 17.29
CA VAL A 363 -0.08 -8.32 16.17
C VAL A 363 -0.06 -9.84 16.48
N GLY A 364 -0.56 -10.25 17.65
CA GLY A 364 -0.75 -11.65 18.01
C GLY A 364 0.47 -12.36 18.61
N LEU A 365 1.45 -11.64 19.15
CA LEU A 365 2.53 -12.26 19.94
C LEU A 365 2.03 -12.63 21.36
N PRO A 366 2.56 -13.72 21.95
CA PRO A 366 2.24 -14.10 23.33
C PRO A 366 2.75 -13.06 24.32
N ALA A 367 2.15 -13.00 25.51
CA ALA A 367 2.60 -12.10 26.56
C ALA A 367 4.03 -12.43 27.03
N ALA A 368 4.90 -11.43 27.05
CA ALA A 368 6.27 -11.50 27.53
C ALA A 368 6.69 -10.20 28.23
N ASP A 369 7.79 -10.25 28.99
CA ASP A 369 8.35 -9.07 29.68
C ASP A 369 8.89 -8.01 28.71
N ALA A 370 9.38 -8.45 27.55
CA ALA A 370 9.91 -7.65 26.46
C ALA A 370 9.95 -8.48 25.16
N TYR A 371 10.19 -7.80 24.05
CA TYR A 371 10.31 -8.39 22.71
C TYR A 371 11.53 -7.81 22.00
N THR A 372 12.06 -8.55 21.04
CA THR A 372 13.04 -8.07 20.08
C THR A 372 12.32 -7.59 18.81
N LEU A 373 12.69 -6.40 18.34
CA LEU A 373 12.29 -5.83 17.05
C LEU A 373 13.52 -5.77 16.15
N ARG A 374 13.50 -6.50 15.05
CA ARG A 374 14.49 -6.39 13.97
C ARG A 374 13.92 -5.46 12.90
N ASP A 375 14.57 -4.33 12.65
CA ASP A 375 14.31 -3.51 11.48
C ASP A 375 14.99 -4.14 10.27
N LEU A 376 14.18 -4.56 9.29
CA LEU A 376 14.63 -5.36 8.14
C LEU A 376 15.34 -4.51 7.08
N TRP A 377 15.16 -3.19 7.14
CA TRP A 377 15.76 -2.23 6.22
C TRP A 377 17.02 -1.59 6.80
N GLN A 378 17.09 -1.45 8.13
CA GLN A 378 18.26 -0.94 8.84
C GLN A 378 19.19 -2.05 9.34
N HIS A 379 18.79 -3.32 9.19
CA HIS A 379 19.52 -4.50 9.65
C HIS A 379 19.95 -4.40 11.12
N ARG A 380 19.04 -3.91 11.97
CA ARG A 380 19.32 -3.61 13.38
C ARG A 380 18.23 -4.14 14.30
N SER A 381 18.65 -4.73 15.41
CA SER A 381 17.75 -5.21 16.45
C SER A 381 17.65 -4.23 17.61
N HIS A 382 16.45 -4.11 18.17
CA HIS A 382 16.11 -3.32 19.34
C HIS A 382 15.26 -4.14 20.31
N ASN A 383 15.23 -3.79 21.60
CA ASN A 383 14.20 -4.31 22.51
C ASN A 383 13.03 -3.33 22.66
N THR A 384 11.83 -3.86 22.85
CA THR A 384 10.62 -3.11 23.18
C THR A 384 9.92 -3.69 24.40
N ALA A 385 9.29 -2.84 25.21
CA ALA A 385 8.37 -3.27 26.26
C ALA A 385 7.00 -3.75 25.74
N GLY A 386 6.79 -3.73 24.42
CA GLY A 386 5.58 -4.24 23.76
C GLY A 386 4.95 -3.25 22.77
N THR A 387 5.34 -1.97 22.80
CA THR A 387 4.90 -0.97 21.81
C THR A 387 5.74 -1.10 20.54
N ILE A 388 5.08 -1.13 19.39
CA ILE A 388 5.72 -1.14 18.07
C ILE A 388 5.28 0.16 17.39
N SER A 389 6.19 1.11 17.21
CA SER A 389 5.84 2.45 16.77
C SER A 389 7.00 3.11 16.04
N ALA A 390 6.67 3.89 15.02
CA ALA A 390 7.63 4.72 14.29
C ALA A 390 6.92 5.95 13.71
N THR A 391 7.70 7.02 13.53
CA THR A 391 7.33 8.09 12.59
C THR A 391 7.80 7.68 11.21
N VAL A 392 6.86 7.38 10.33
CA VAL A 392 7.08 6.85 8.99
C VAL A 392 7.00 8.01 8.00
N PRO A 393 8.03 8.26 7.15
CA PRO A 393 8.00 9.31 6.14
C PRO A 393 6.79 9.21 5.21
N ALA A 394 6.49 10.29 4.49
CA ALA A 394 5.50 10.28 3.42
C ALA A 394 5.76 9.11 2.47
N HIS A 395 4.72 8.36 2.13
CA HIS A 395 4.79 7.19 1.25
C HIS A 395 5.76 6.08 1.71
N GLY A 396 6.19 6.13 2.98
CA GLY A 396 7.20 5.24 3.55
C GLY A 396 6.61 4.00 4.23
N THR A 397 7.49 3.02 4.47
CA THR A 397 7.20 1.84 5.28
C THR A 397 8.34 1.60 6.27
N VAL A 398 7.99 1.26 7.51
CA VAL A 398 8.92 0.61 8.44
C VAL A 398 8.50 -0.85 8.55
N LEU A 399 9.36 -1.75 8.06
CA LEU A 399 9.13 -3.20 8.10
C LEU A 399 9.98 -3.82 9.21
N LEU A 400 9.30 -4.44 10.18
CA LEU A 400 9.89 -5.00 11.38
C LEU A 400 9.60 -6.49 11.47
N ARG A 401 10.50 -7.24 12.09
CA ARG A 401 10.20 -8.57 12.63
C ARG A 401 10.23 -8.51 14.16
N ALA A 402 9.10 -8.83 14.77
CA ALA A 402 8.89 -8.83 16.20
C ALA A 402 8.82 -10.26 16.74
N PHE A 403 9.58 -10.56 17.79
CA PHE A 403 9.62 -11.90 18.40
C PHE A 403 10.06 -11.85 19.86
N THR A 404 9.82 -12.93 20.57
CA THR A 404 10.35 -13.15 21.92
C THR A 404 11.65 -13.96 21.83
N ASP A 405 12.69 -13.52 22.51
CA ASP A 405 13.93 -14.28 22.69
C ASP A 405 14.41 -14.09 24.16
N PRO A 406 15.40 -14.84 24.65
CA PRO A 406 15.99 -14.59 25.97
C PRO A 406 17.08 -13.49 25.97
N GLU A 407 17.51 -13.03 24.79
CA GLU A 407 18.66 -12.12 24.61
C GLU A 407 18.26 -10.66 24.39
N TRP A 408 16.97 -10.33 24.41
CA TRP A 408 16.43 -9.01 24.09
C TRP A 408 17.15 -7.88 24.81
N ALA A 409 17.58 -8.10 26.06
CA ALA A 409 18.26 -7.09 26.88
C ALA A 409 19.66 -6.69 26.35
N GLN A 410 20.25 -7.49 25.46
CA GLN A 410 21.51 -7.18 24.79
C GLN A 410 21.31 -6.15 23.67
N HIS A 411 20.12 -6.10 23.08
CA HIS A 411 19.78 -5.13 22.05
C HIS A 411 19.53 -3.75 22.67
N PRO A 412 19.89 -2.65 21.99
CA PRO A 412 19.53 -1.31 22.42
C PRO A 412 17.99 -1.15 22.52
N PRO A 413 17.48 -0.30 23.42
CA PRO A 413 16.04 -0.02 23.44
C PRO A 413 15.56 0.58 22.12
N ALA A 414 14.34 0.26 21.70
CA ALA A 414 13.68 0.95 20.61
C ALA A 414 13.42 2.40 21.04
N VAL A 415 13.77 3.37 20.20
CA VAL A 415 13.56 4.79 20.46
C VAL A 415 12.78 5.38 19.30
N GLU A 416 11.64 5.99 19.61
CA GLU A 416 10.81 6.70 18.64
C GLU A 416 11.21 8.17 18.60
N LEU A 417 11.44 8.68 17.38
CA LEU A 417 11.60 10.10 17.10
C LEU A 417 10.28 10.61 16.52
N GLY A 418 9.90 11.82 16.88
CA GLY A 418 8.72 12.49 16.33
C GLY A 418 8.86 14.01 16.33
N LEU A 419 7.99 14.65 15.55
CA LEU A 419 7.77 16.08 15.57
C LEU A 419 6.27 16.33 15.79
N ASP A 420 5.94 17.24 16.70
CA ASP A 420 4.55 17.60 16.97
C ASP A 420 4.01 18.47 15.82
N GLY A 421 2.99 17.96 15.12
CA GLY A 421 2.32 18.65 14.02
C GLY A 421 3.11 18.72 12.71
N GLY A 422 2.47 19.23 11.66
CA GLY A 422 3.13 19.57 10.39
C GLY A 422 3.95 20.86 10.53
N PRO A 423 5.25 20.89 10.19
CA PRO A 423 6.07 22.09 10.37
C PRO A 423 5.79 23.12 9.27
N LEU A 424 4.76 23.95 9.52
CA LEU A 424 4.41 25.09 8.68
C LEU A 424 5.22 26.33 9.12
N VAL A 425 6.03 26.87 8.22
CA VAL A 425 6.95 28.00 8.46
C VAL A 425 6.63 29.15 7.51
N GLU A 426 6.37 30.35 8.02
CA GLU A 426 6.29 31.54 7.18
C GLU A 426 7.69 32.10 6.92
N ALA A 427 8.03 32.40 5.66
CA ALA A 427 9.34 32.95 5.32
C ALA A 427 9.63 34.25 6.10
N GLY A 428 10.82 34.35 6.70
CA GLY A 428 11.23 35.49 7.52
C GLY A 428 10.63 35.53 8.93
N ARG A 429 9.74 34.59 9.29
CA ARG A 429 9.17 34.48 10.65
C ARG A 429 9.64 33.20 11.34
N THR A 430 9.88 33.31 12.64
CA THR A 430 10.28 32.17 13.46
C THR A 430 9.07 31.32 13.83
N ALA A 431 9.09 30.04 13.43
CA ALA A 431 8.15 29.02 13.87
C ALA A 431 8.72 28.24 15.05
N ALA A 432 7.87 27.91 16.02
CA ALA A 432 8.23 27.00 17.11
C ALA A 432 7.84 25.56 16.74
N LEU A 433 8.83 24.67 16.65
CA LEU A 433 8.62 23.24 16.42
C LEU A 433 9.01 22.46 17.67
N THR A 434 8.27 21.41 18.03
CA THR A 434 8.62 20.57 19.18
C THR A 434 8.91 19.15 18.73
N SER A 435 10.13 18.67 18.96
CA SER A 435 10.49 17.27 18.74
C SER A 435 10.32 16.44 20.00
N THR A 436 10.06 15.15 19.80
CA THR A 436 9.96 14.13 20.85
C THR A 436 10.96 13.01 20.58
N VAL A 437 11.62 12.54 21.63
CA VAL A 437 12.41 11.31 21.63
C VAL A 437 11.92 10.45 22.78
N THR A 438 11.32 9.31 22.47
CA THR A 438 10.66 8.43 23.45
C THR A 438 11.33 7.07 23.51
N ASP A 439 11.65 6.60 24.72
CA ASP A 439 12.15 5.24 24.93
C ASP A 439 10.97 4.24 24.96
N LEU A 440 10.89 3.37 23.96
CA LEU A 440 9.90 2.29 23.86
C LEU A 440 10.45 0.96 24.38
N GLY A 441 11.75 0.90 24.68
CA GLY A 441 12.43 -0.27 25.19
C GLY A 441 12.09 -0.59 26.63
N ARG A 442 12.38 -1.84 27.01
CA ARG A 442 12.33 -2.29 28.40
C ARG A 442 13.60 -1.90 29.17
N THR A 443 14.73 -1.79 28.48
CA THR A 443 15.98 -1.23 29.02
C THR A 443 16.05 0.28 28.83
N PRO A 444 16.69 1.06 29.72
CA PRO A 444 16.74 2.51 29.57
C PRO A 444 17.72 2.99 28.49
N ALA A 445 17.32 3.98 27.69
CA ALA A 445 18.23 4.74 26.84
C ALA A 445 19.06 5.75 27.67
N ARG A 446 20.39 5.69 27.58
CA ARG A 446 21.32 6.53 28.35
C ARG A 446 22.02 7.56 27.48
N ARG A 447 22.39 8.71 28.06
CA ARG A 447 23.11 9.81 27.37
C ARG A 447 22.41 10.20 26.07
N VAL A 448 21.10 10.42 26.16
CA VAL A 448 20.26 10.79 25.02
C VAL A 448 20.58 12.23 24.64
N SER A 449 20.79 12.48 23.36
CA SER A 449 20.96 13.82 22.78
C SER A 449 20.18 13.92 21.48
N VAL A 450 19.59 15.08 21.22
CA VAL A 450 18.80 15.36 20.01
C VAL A 450 19.29 16.63 19.32
N THR A 451 19.30 16.62 18.00
CA THR A 451 19.62 17.77 17.14
C THR A 451 18.62 17.89 16.00
N LEU A 452 18.26 19.11 15.61
CA LEU A 452 17.49 19.38 14.41
C LEU A 452 18.37 20.18 13.44
N ALA A 453 18.40 19.77 12.18
CA ALA A 453 19.06 20.48 11.10
C ALA A 453 18.04 20.84 10.02
N GLY A 454 18.23 22.00 9.38
CA GLY A 454 17.46 22.44 8.22
C GLY A 454 18.34 22.76 7.01
N PRO A 455 17.75 23.26 5.92
CA PRO A 455 18.48 23.64 4.72
C PRO A 455 19.53 24.72 5.00
N GLU A 456 20.48 24.87 4.08
CA GLU A 456 21.47 25.94 4.15
C GLU A 456 20.78 27.32 4.23
N GLY A 457 21.29 28.19 5.10
CA GLY A 457 20.74 29.53 5.35
C GLY A 457 19.57 29.58 6.34
N TRP A 458 18.94 28.46 6.70
CA TRP A 458 17.90 28.43 7.73
C TRP A 458 18.51 28.57 9.13
N SER A 459 17.84 29.34 10.00
CA SER A 459 18.18 29.40 11.42
C SER A 459 17.38 28.33 12.17
N VAL A 460 18.08 27.44 12.88
CA VAL A 460 17.49 26.36 13.70
C VAL A 460 18.18 26.35 15.05
N GLU A 461 17.47 26.83 16.09
CA GLU A 461 18.02 26.97 17.44
C GLU A 461 17.13 26.28 18.47
N SER A 462 17.73 25.51 19.39
CA SER A 462 16.97 24.91 20.50
C SER A 462 16.63 25.96 21.56
N THR A 463 15.37 26.04 21.96
CA THR A 463 14.90 26.91 23.06
C THR A 463 14.63 26.14 24.35
N SER A 464 14.76 24.81 24.33
CA SER A 464 14.66 23.94 25.50
C SER A 464 15.76 22.85 25.50
N PRO A 465 15.90 22.05 26.56
CA PRO A 465 16.97 21.05 26.66
C PRO A 465 16.99 20.06 25.48
N THR A 466 18.20 19.81 24.96
CA THR A 466 18.49 18.88 23.85
C THR A 466 19.09 17.55 24.33
N ALA A 467 19.19 17.34 25.63
CA ALA A 467 19.81 16.14 26.19
C ALA A 467 19.13 15.66 27.46
N SER A 468 19.18 14.34 27.69
CA SER A 468 18.77 13.69 28.93
C SER A 468 19.80 12.62 29.34
N PRO A 469 20.22 12.57 30.62
CA PRO A 469 21.12 11.52 31.10
C PRO A 469 20.54 10.11 30.93
N VAL A 470 19.22 9.98 31.10
CA VAL A 470 18.50 8.71 30.99
C VAL A 470 17.05 8.96 30.59
N LEU A 471 16.54 8.15 29.67
CA LEU A 471 15.12 7.93 29.47
C LEU A 471 14.82 6.50 29.90
N THR A 472 13.71 6.31 30.61
CA THR A 472 13.17 4.99 30.94
C THR A 472 11.94 4.74 30.09
N THR A 473 11.49 3.48 30.04
CA THR A 473 10.31 3.04 29.26
C THR A 473 9.14 4.03 29.35
N GLY A 474 8.66 4.49 28.20
CA GLY A 474 7.54 5.41 28.04
C GLY A 474 7.84 6.88 28.38
N ARG A 475 9.06 7.22 28.77
CA ARG A 475 9.47 8.62 29.03
C ARG A 475 10.04 9.24 27.76
N SER A 476 9.75 10.53 27.60
CA SER A 476 10.18 11.31 26.44
C SER A 476 11.05 12.50 26.84
N LEU A 477 12.06 12.79 26.02
CA LEU A 477 12.68 14.11 25.94
C LEU A 477 11.90 14.94 24.92
N ARG A 478 11.40 16.10 25.35
CA ARG A 478 10.75 17.09 24.47
C ARG A 478 11.68 18.28 24.28
N THR A 479 11.94 18.63 23.03
CA THR A 479 12.81 19.75 22.67
C THR A 479 12.10 20.71 21.75
N THR A 480 12.00 21.97 22.14
CA THR A 480 11.44 23.05 21.32
C THR A 480 12.55 23.73 20.53
N TRP A 481 12.27 24.00 19.26
CA TRP A 481 13.17 24.59 18.29
C TRP A 481 12.54 25.86 17.73
N ALA A 482 13.29 26.95 17.72
CA ALA A 482 13.02 28.13 16.93
C ALA A 482 13.58 27.90 15.51
N VAL A 483 12.70 27.84 14.51
CA VAL A 483 13.05 27.60 13.11
C VAL A 483 12.62 28.78 12.26
N THR A 484 13.57 29.39 11.55
CA THR A 484 13.32 30.53 10.67
C THR A 484 13.85 30.23 9.27
N ALA A 485 12.95 30.17 8.29
CA ALA A 485 13.34 30.21 6.88
C ALA A 485 13.72 31.66 6.49
N PRO A 486 14.76 31.89 5.67
CA PRO A 486 15.11 33.23 5.21
C PRO A 486 13.92 33.98 4.60
N GLU A 487 13.91 35.30 4.73
CA GLU A 487 12.93 36.14 4.03
C GLU A 487 13.03 35.92 2.51
N GLY A 488 11.89 35.83 1.83
CA GLY A 488 11.84 35.53 0.40
C GLY A 488 12.06 34.06 0.01
N THR A 489 12.17 33.15 0.98
CA THR A 489 12.16 31.70 0.70
C THR A 489 10.88 31.34 -0.06
N PRO A 490 10.96 30.69 -1.24
CA PRO A 490 9.78 30.27 -1.99
C PRO A 490 8.85 29.37 -1.17
N THR A 491 7.56 29.38 -1.50
CA THR A 491 6.65 28.37 -0.95
C THR A 491 7.01 26.99 -1.45
N GLY A 492 6.81 25.99 -0.61
CA GLY A 492 7.08 24.60 -0.96
C GLY A 492 7.65 23.79 0.19
N SER A 493 8.10 22.58 -0.14
CA SER A 493 8.59 21.59 0.82
C SER A 493 10.10 21.67 0.98
N TYR A 494 10.56 21.72 2.23
CA TYR A 494 11.96 21.83 2.61
C TYR A 494 12.32 20.74 3.61
N GLY A 495 13.44 20.07 3.37
CA GLY A 495 13.92 18.99 4.23
C GLY A 495 14.44 19.50 5.58
N LEU A 496 13.91 18.94 6.66
CA LEU A 496 14.52 18.98 7.99
C LEU A 496 15.04 17.58 8.35
N THR A 497 16.04 17.51 9.23
CA THR A 497 16.53 16.22 9.74
C THR A 497 16.63 16.26 11.25
N LEU A 498 15.79 15.48 11.92
CA LEU A 498 15.87 15.25 13.35
C LEU A 498 16.80 14.06 13.60
N ARG A 499 17.81 14.24 14.45
CA ARG A 499 18.73 13.17 14.84
C ARG A 499 18.70 12.96 16.34
N ALA A 500 18.70 11.70 16.76
CA ALA A 500 18.88 11.32 18.16
C ALA A 500 20.06 10.36 18.29
N SER A 501 20.85 10.53 19.35
CA SER A 501 21.94 9.62 19.72
C SER A 501 21.76 9.19 21.16
N TYR A 502 21.96 7.91 21.44
CA TYR A 502 21.90 7.35 22.80
C TYR A 502 22.78 6.10 22.93
N ARG A 503 22.88 5.59 24.16
CA ARG A 503 23.56 4.33 24.47
C ARG A 503 22.64 3.37 25.21
N SER A 504 22.72 2.09 24.87
CA SER A 504 22.10 1.02 25.65
C SER A 504 22.86 0.79 26.96
N PRO A 505 22.27 0.06 27.93
CA PRO A 505 23.00 -0.38 29.13
C PRO A 505 24.21 -1.27 28.80
N ALA A 506 24.16 -2.02 27.70
CA ALA A 506 25.28 -2.83 27.18
C ALA A 506 26.37 -1.98 26.49
N GLY A 507 26.22 -0.65 26.43
CA GLY A 507 27.21 0.27 25.89
C GLY A 507 27.11 0.52 24.38
N VAL A 508 26.22 -0.18 23.68
CA VAL A 508 25.96 -0.01 22.24
C VAL A 508 25.46 1.41 21.99
N ARG A 509 26.13 2.13 21.08
CA ARG A 509 25.70 3.45 20.62
C ARG A 509 24.72 3.28 19.46
N VAL A 510 23.61 4.01 19.51
CA VAL A 510 22.66 4.10 18.41
C VAL A 510 22.50 5.56 18.04
N ASP A 511 22.59 5.81 16.75
CA ASP A 511 22.29 7.09 16.12
C ASP A 511 21.11 6.83 15.18
N SER A 512 20.04 7.60 15.35
CA SER A 512 18.82 7.53 14.55
C SER A 512 18.58 8.87 13.88
N ALA A 513 18.14 8.86 12.63
CA ALA A 513 17.77 10.05 11.88
C ALA A 513 16.36 9.89 11.32
N LEU A 514 15.56 10.94 11.45
CA LEU A 514 14.24 11.04 10.90
C LEU A 514 14.23 12.22 9.91
N PRO A 515 14.16 11.96 8.59
CA PRO A 515 13.88 13.01 7.63
C PRO A 515 12.46 13.52 7.86
N LEU A 516 12.31 14.83 7.83
CA LEU A 516 11.07 15.56 8.05
C LEU A 516 10.91 16.58 6.92
N THR A 517 9.68 16.99 6.65
CA THR A 517 9.39 18.01 5.63
C THR A 517 8.71 19.19 6.30
N ALA A 518 9.34 20.36 6.25
CA ALA A 518 8.73 21.64 6.58
C ALA A 518 8.17 22.28 5.32
N THR A 519 6.95 22.79 5.42
CA THR A 519 6.31 23.51 4.32
C THR A 519 6.45 24.99 4.59
N VAL A 520 7.14 25.69 3.69
CA VAL A 520 7.16 27.15 3.69
C VAL A 520 5.84 27.63 3.10
N VAL A 521 5.13 28.43 3.88
CA VAL A 521 3.78 28.91 3.58
C VAL A 521 3.74 30.43 3.52
N VAL A 522 2.75 30.94 2.81
CA VAL A 522 2.42 32.36 2.77
C VAL A 522 1.12 32.55 3.52
N ALA A 523 1.09 33.50 4.45
CA ALA A 523 -0.14 33.88 5.13
C ALA A 523 -1.16 34.38 4.09
N PRO A 524 -2.44 33.99 4.20
CA PRO A 524 -3.47 34.51 3.31
C PRO A 524 -3.54 36.04 3.44
N PRO A 525 -3.85 36.76 2.35
CA PRO A 525 -3.96 38.20 2.40
C PRO A 525 -5.13 38.61 3.31
N PRO A 526 -5.05 39.74 4.03
CA PRO A 526 -6.17 40.26 4.81
C PRO A 526 -7.40 40.50 3.93
N GLY A 527 -8.59 40.33 4.48
CA GLY A 527 -9.85 40.41 3.76
C GLY A 527 -10.36 39.06 3.26
N THR A 528 -11.22 39.10 2.24
CA THR A 528 -11.85 37.89 1.69
C THR A 528 -11.17 37.46 0.40
N SER A 529 -10.75 36.20 0.33
CA SER A 529 -10.09 35.59 -0.83
C SER A 529 -10.91 34.42 -1.36
N GLY A 530 -10.96 34.26 -2.68
CA GLY A 530 -11.53 33.05 -3.30
C GLY A 530 -10.60 31.86 -3.09
N LEU A 531 -11.14 30.72 -2.65
CA LEU A 531 -10.34 29.52 -2.41
C LEU A 531 -9.79 28.91 -3.71
N GLY A 532 -10.48 29.10 -4.83
CA GLY A 532 -9.96 28.75 -6.16
C GLY A 532 -8.66 29.50 -6.54
N ASP A 533 -8.44 30.69 -5.96
CA ASP A 533 -7.28 31.54 -6.26
C ASP A 533 -6.16 31.42 -5.23
N LEU A 534 -6.45 30.86 -4.05
CA LEU A 534 -5.46 30.69 -2.99
C LEU A 534 -4.59 29.44 -3.20
N PRO A 535 -3.30 29.49 -2.85
CA PRO A 535 -2.48 28.28 -2.78
C PRO A 535 -3.00 27.37 -1.65
N TRP A 536 -3.24 26.10 -1.97
CA TRP A 536 -3.54 25.07 -0.97
C TRP A 536 -2.25 24.40 -0.49
N LEU A 537 -2.28 23.85 0.71
CA LEU A 537 -1.22 23.01 1.29
C LEU A 537 -1.19 21.63 0.64
N SER A 538 -2.38 21.05 0.41
CA SER A 538 -2.55 19.75 -0.23
C SER A 538 -3.96 19.63 -0.80
N ALA A 539 -4.11 18.77 -1.81
CA ALA A 539 -5.40 18.38 -2.36
C ALA A 539 -5.39 16.87 -2.64
N THR A 540 -6.46 16.19 -2.26
CA THR A 540 -6.72 14.77 -2.55
C THR A 540 -8.13 14.65 -3.09
N ASN A 541 -8.34 13.65 -3.95
CA ASN A 541 -9.56 13.48 -4.70
C ASN A 541 -9.77 11.99 -4.97
N GLY A 542 -11.02 11.54 -5.07
CA GLY A 542 -11.33 10.15 -5.40
C GLY A 542 -10.96 9.82 -6.85
N TRP A 543 -11.33 10.70 -7.78
CA TRP A 543 -11.04 10.58 -9.20
C TRP A 543 -10.61 11.92 -9.79
N GLY A 544 -9.62 11.90 -10.69
CA GLY A 544 -9.04 13.09 -11.28
C GLY A 544 -8.40 14.06 -10.28
N PRO A 545 -7.81 15.16 -10.74
CA PRO A 545 -7.32 16.23 -9.86
C PRO A 545 -8.46 17.11 -9.33
N VAL A 546 -8.20 17.83 -8.22
CA VAL A 546 -9.08 18.93 -7.79
C VAL A 546 -8.92 20.11 -8.74
N GLU A 547 -10.04 20.65 -9.20
CA GLU A 547 -10.10 21.67 -10.21
C GLU A 547 -10.34 23.07 -9.63
N ARG A 548 -9.74 24.09 -10.24
CA ARG A 548 -9.81 25.48 -9.78
C ARG A 548 -10.76 26.27 -10.65
N ASN A 549 -11.83 26.78 -10.05
CA ASN A 549 -12.85 27.59 -10.72
C ASN A 549 -13.57 26.86 -11.88
N THR A 550 -13.46 25.54 -11.94
CA THR A 550 -14.10 24.61 -12.89
C THR A 550 -14.56 23.36 -12.12
N SER A 551 -15.51 22.60 -12.69
CA SER A 551 -15.96 21.29 -12.20
C SER A 551 -14.83 20.25 -12.32
N ASN A 552 -15.02 19.02 -11.84
CA ASN A 552 -14.00 17.97 -11.96
C ASN A 552 -14.11 17.28 -13.34
N GLY A 553 -13.06 17.35 -14.18
CA GLY A 553 -13.09 16.71 -15.52
C GLY A 553 -12.48 15.30 -15.57
N GLU A 554 -12.25 14.67 -14.42
CA GLU A 554 -11.75 13.30 -14.21
C GLU A 554 -10.31 13.00 -14.64
N SER A 555 -9.78 13.67 -15.66
CA SER A 555 -8.55 13.22 -16.33
C SER A 555 -7.34 14.07 -15.96
N ALA A 556 -7.25 15.29 -16.46
CA ALA A 556 -6.07 16.14 -16.39
C ALA A 556 -6.43 17.54 -15.90
N ALA A 557 -5.57 18.12 -15.06
CA ALA A 557 -5.81 19.43 -14.47
C ALA A 557 -6.22 20.48 -15.52
N GLY A 558 -7.38 21.11 -15.33
CA GLY A 558 -7.96 22.13 -16.19
C GLY A 558 -8.84 21.61 -17.33
N ASP A 559 -9.27 20.34 -17.29
CA ASP A 559 -10.22 19.77 -18.25
C ASP A 559 -11.70 19.93 -17.84
N GLY A 560 -11.95 20.31 -16.59
CA GLY A 560 -13.28 20.54 -16.05
C GLY A 560 -14.10 21.62 -16.77
N GLY A 561 -15.42 21.45 -16.72
CA GLY A 561 -16.40 22.40 -17.21
C GLY A 561 -16.66 23.58 -16.25
N PRO A 562 -17.60 24.47 -16.58
CA PRO A 562 -18.07 25.47 -15.62
C PRO A 562 -18.76 24.80 -14.42
N ILE A 563 -18.47 25.27 -13.21
CA ILE A 563 -19.15 24.81 -11.98
C ILE A 563 -20.66 25.10 -12.12
N THR A 564 -21.48 24.05 -12.06
CA THR A 564 -22.93 24.15 -12.24
C THR A 564 -23.68 23.32 -11.22
N ILE A 565 -24.51 23.96 -10.39
CA ILE A 565 -25.29 23.26 -9.35
C ILE A 565 -26.77 23.63 -9.50
N GLY A 566 -27.62 22.65 -9.79
CA GLY A 566 -29.06 22.83 -9.88
C GLY A 566 -29.46 23.85 -10.97
N GLY A 567 -28.70 23.89 -12.07
CA GLY A 567 -28.88 24.79 -13.21
C GLY A 567 -28.32 26.20 -13.02
N VAL A 568 -27.60 26.48 -11.93
CA VAL A 568 -26.94 27.77 -11.67
C VAL A 568 -25.45 27.66 -11.95
N VAL A 569 -24.95 28.51 -12.84
CA VAL A 569 -23.51 28.59 -13.18
C VAL A 569 -22.78 29.49 -12.19
N TYR A 570 -21.67 29.02 -11.65
CA TYR A 570 -20.78 29.77 -10.77
C TYR A 570 -19.42 30.00 -11.43
N GLY A 571 -18.89 31.23 -11.29
CA GLY A 571 -17.64 31.62 -11.94
C GLY A 571 -16.37 31.34 -11.13
N THR A 572 -16.50 30.96 -9.87
CA THR A 572 -15.38 30.67 -8.96
C THR A 572 -15.72 29.54 -8.02
N GLY A 573 -14.71 28.81 -7.54
CA GLY A 573 -14.89 27.69 -6.64
C GLY A 573 -13.83 26.61 -6.80
N LEU A 574 -14.17 25.40 -6.36
CA LEU A 574 -13.37 24.19 -6.56
C LEU A 574 -14.28 23.05 -7.01
N GLY A 575 -13.90 22.33 -8.06
CA GLY A 575 -14.52 21.07 -8.46
C GLY A 575 -13.74 19.88 -7.90
N VAL A 576 -14.43 18.91 -7.30
CA VAL A 576 -13.83 17.73 -6.67
C VAL A 576 -14.62 16.46 -6.99
N HIS A 577 -14.05 15.30 -6.71
CA HIS A 577 -14.74 14.01 -6.72
C HIS A 577 -14.55 13.31 -5.37
N ALA A 578 -15.61 12.81 -4.75
CA ALA A 578 -15.52 12.17 -3.44
C ALA A 578 -14.74 10.84 -3.48
N GLU A 579 -14.06 10.41 -2.40
CA GLU A 579 -13.73 11.22 -1.23
C GLU A 579 -12.63 12.24 -1.58
N SER A 580 -12.81 13.49 -1.17
CA SER A 580 -11.83 14.55 -1.42
C SER A 580 -11.48 15.31 -0.15
N ALA A 581 -10.28 15.87 -0.12
CA ALA A 581 -9.85 16.81 0.90
C ALA A 581 -8.88 17.86 0.36
N VAL A 582 -9.17 19.14 0.58
CA VAL A 582 -8.31 20.28 0.22
C VAL A 582 -7.95 21.08 1.47
N GLU A 583 -6.66 21.25 1.74
CA GLU A 583 -6.17 21.94 2.94
C GLU A 583 -5.58 23.31 2.59
N TYR A 584 -5.92 24.35 3.35
CA TYR A 584 -5.44 25.72 3.20
C TYR A 584 -4.75 26.21 4.47
N TYR A 585 -3.70 27.01 4.32
CA TYR A 585 -3.08 27.70 5.45
C TYR A 585 -3.89 28.94 5.82
N ALA A 586 -4.40 28.99 7.04
CA ALA A 586 -5.10 30.15 7.61
C ALA A 586 -4.22 30.95 8.59
N GLY A 587 -3.12 30.36 9.09
CA GLY A 587 -2.14 31.05 9.94
C GLY A 587 -2.69 31.60 11.26
N GLY A 588 -3.90 31.19 11.68
CA GLY A 588 -4.60 31.73 12.84
C GLY A 588 -5.22 33.11 12.62
N ALA A 589 -5.14 33.67 11.42
CA ALA A 589 -5.59 35.03 11.10
C ALA A 589 -7.03 35.08 10.55
N CYS A 590 -7.53 33.95 10.04
CA CYS A 590 -8.83 33.90 9.37
C CYS A 590 -9.97 33.59 10.34
N GLU A 591 -11.18 34.04 9.98
CA GLU A 591 -12.37 33.96 10.80
C GLU A 591 -13.40 32.96 10.26
N THR A 592 -13.66 32.97 8.94
CA THR A 592 -14.73 32.17 8.36
C THR A 592 -14.37 31.59 6.98
N VAL A 593 -14.93 30.43 6.69
CA VAL A 593 -15.08 29.91 5.32
C VAL A 593 -16.54 29.89 4.95
N THR A 594 -16.87 30.34 3.74
CA THR A 594 -18.23 30.30 3.16
C THR A 594 -18.19 29.69 1.76
N ALA A 595 -19.23 28.94 1.38
CA ALA A 595 -19.41 28.41 0.03
C ALA A 595 -20.89 28.10 -0.25
N GLN A 596 -21.24 27.97 -1.52
CA GLN A 596 -22.43 27.24 -1.98
C GLN A 596 -21.95 25.85 -2.41
N VAL A 597 -22.57 24.78 -1.93
CA VAL A 597 -22.12 23.40 -2.20
C VAL A 597 -23.23 22.53 -2.74
N GLY A 598 -22.86 21.55 -3.55
CA GLY A 598 -23.77 20.60 -4.19
C GLY A 598 -23.02 19.71 -5.16
N LEU A 599 -23.71 18.76 -5.79
CA LEU A 599 -23.13 17.99 -6.88
C LEU A 599 -23.19 18.80 -8.18
N ASP A 600 -22.19 18.62 -9.04
CA ASP A 600 -22.17 19.27 -10.35
C ASP A 600 -23.23 18.66 -11.29
N ASP A 601 -23.79 19.48 -12.17
CA ASP A 601 -24.81 19.11 -13.15
C ASP A 601 -24.27 18.27 -14.33
N GLU A 602 -22.94 18.11 -14.47
CA GLU A 602 -22.31 17.34 -15.54
C GLU A 602 -22.48 15.82 -15.40
N GLU A 603 -22.67 15.34 -14.16
CA GLU A 603 -22.80 13.93 -13.83
C GLU A 603 -24.26 13.46 -13.75
N GLY A 604 -24.45 12.13 -13.85
CA GLY A 604 -25.76 11.49 -13.73
C GLY A 604 -26.44 11.68 -12.37
N ALA A 605 -27.70 11.25 -12.24
CA ALA A 605 -28.52 11.50 -11.04
C ALA A 605 -28.21 10.58 -9.83
N ASP A 606 -27.10 9.85 -9.87
CA ASP A 606 -26.77 8.78 -8.92
C ASP A 606 -25.78 9.20 -7.83
N GLY A 607 -25.20 10.41 -7.91
CA GLY A 607 -24.19 10.86 -6.95
C GLY A 607 -24.79 11.24 -5.59
N THR A 608 -24.09 10.86 -4.50
CA THR A 608 -24.45 11.22 -3.14
C THR A 608 -23.22 11.64 -2.33
N VAL A 609 -23.16 12.89 -1.88
CA VAL A 609 -21.99 13.41 -1.15
C VAL A 609 -22.36 14.25 0.07
N ALA A 610 -21.47 14.35 1.05
CA ALA A 610 -21.58 15.33 2.13
C ALA A 610 -20.37 16.26 2.17
N PHE A 611 -20.63 17.55 2.39
CA PHE A 611 -19.60 18.58 2.50
C PHE A 611 -19.29 18.87 3.95
N GLU A 612 -18.01 19.02 4.28
CA GLU A 612 -17.54 19.34 5.63
C GLU A 612 -16.42 20.37 5.61
N ILE A 613 -16.46 21.30 6.57
CA ILE A 613 -15.37 22.25 6.84
C ILE A 613 -14.75 21.86 8.17
N TRP A 614 -13.42 21.74 8.21
CA TRP A 614 -12.64 21.41 9.39
C TRP A 614 -11.60 22.48 9.70
N ALA A 615 -11.41 22.80 10.98
CA ALA A 615 -10.47 23.76 11.52
C ALA A 615 -9.52 23.06 12.50
N ASP A 616 -8.24 22.90 12.14
CA ASP A 616 -7.23 22.16 12.93
C ASP A 616 -7.73 20.81 13.48
N GLY A 617 -8.47 20.05 12.65
CA GLY A 617 -9.03 18.75 13.01
C GLY A 617 -10.35 18.79 13.79
N THR A 618 -10.93 19.97 14.03
CA THR A 618 -12.28 20.12 14.58
C THR A 618 -13.28 20.42 13.46
N LYS A 619 -14.36 19.65 13.35
CA LYS A 619 -15.41 19.92 12.36
C LYS A 619 -16.12 21.23 12.70
N ALA A 620 -16.03 22.20 11.81
CA ALA A 620 -16.64 23.51 11.93
C ALA A 620 -18.05 23.56 11.32
N ALA A 621 -18.29 22.83 10.23
CA ALA A 621 -19.59 22.76 9.56
C ALA A 621 -19.76 21.46 8.75
N SER A 622 -21.02 21.07 8.49
CA SER A 622 -21.38 19.99 7.56
C SER A 622 -22.81 20.15 7.02
N THR A 623 -23.06 19.73 5.78
CA THR A 623 -24.39 19.76 5.12
C THR A 623 -25.25 18.52 5.35
N GLY A 624 -24.67 17.40 5.81
CA GLY A 624 -25.27 16.08 5.59
C GLY A 624 -25.21 15.68 4.10
N VAL A 625 -25.82 14.55 3.75
CA VAL A 625 -25.82 14.00 2.38
C VAL A 625 -26.70 14.85 1.45
N LEU A 626 -26.12 15.24 0.33
CA LEU A 626 -26.73 15.95 -0.80
C LEU A 626 -26.77 15.03 -2.02
N THR A 627 -27.66 15.33 -2.97
CA THR A 627 -27.88 14.58 -4.22
C THR A 627 -28.03 15.55 -5.39
N ASN A 628 -27.80 15.16 -6.65
CA ASN A 628 -27.93 16.05 -7.82
C ASN A 628 -29.32 16.71 -7.96
N ALA A 629 -30.37 16.15 -7.33
CA ALA A 629 -31.72 16.75 -7.31
C ALA A 629 -31.86 17.98 -6.40
N MET A 630 -30.89 18.26 -5.53
CA MET A 630 -30.95 19.36 -4.57
C MET A 630 -30.31 20.63 -5.15
N PRO A 631 -30.88 21.83 -4.92
CA PRO A 631 -30.21 23.07 -5.26
C PRO A 631 -28.98 23.27 -4.36
N ALA A 632 -28.07 24.14 -4.79
CA ALA A 632 -26.89 24.53 -4.02
C ALA A 632 -27.26 24.93 -2.58
N GLN A 633 -26.52 24.38 -1.61
CA GLN A 633 -26.72 24.62 -0.19
C GLN A 633 -25.63 25.55 0.35
N PRO A 634 -25.99 26.61 1.09
CA PRO A 634 -24.98 27.44 1.75
C PRO A 634 -24.34 26.68 2.91
N ILE A 635 -23.02 26.74 3.00
CA ILE A 635 -22.24 26.25 4.16
C ILE A 635 -21.34 27.36 4.69
N THR A 636 -21.21 27.44 6.01
CA THR A 636 -20.33 28.40 6.69
C THR A 636 -19.66 27.74 7.88
N GLY A 637 -18.33 27.78 7.93
CA GLY A 637 -17.53 27.25 9.04
C GLY A 637 -16.77 28.35 9.77
N ASP A 638 -16.80 28.34 11.10
CA ASP A 638 -15.96 29.19 11.95
C ASP A 638 -14.55 28.58 12.07
N VAL A 639 -13.54 29.34 11.65
CA VAL A 639 -12.15 28.88 11.60
C VAL A 639 -11.22 29.76 12.43
N ARG A 640 -11.76 30.56 13.35
CA ARG A 640 -10.97 31.47 14.19
C ARG A 640 -9.88 30.74 14.97
N GLY A 641 -8.66 31.24 14.83
CA GLY A 641 -7.48 30.69 15.49
C GLY A 641 -6.93 29.41 14.84
N ALA A 642 -7.56 28.90 13.78
CA ALA A 642 -7.09 27.72 13.08
C ALA A 642 -5.83 28.03 12.26
N ARG A 643 -4.82 27.16 12.33
CA ARG A 643 -3.65 27.24 11.43
C ARG A 643 -3.95 26.65 10.06
N VAL A 644 -4.73 25.57 10.00
CA VAL A 644 -5.12 24.87 8.78
C VAL A 644 -6.64 24.74 8.72
N VAL A 645 -7.18 25.02 7.54
CA VAL A 645 -8.59 24.80 7.21
C VAL A 645 -8.67 23.72 6.15
N ARG A 646 -9.54 22.72 6.34
CA ARG A 646 -9.72 21.62 5.40
C ARG A 646 -11.16 21.55 4.91
N LEU A 647 -11.32 21.53 3.60
CA LEU A 647 -12.58 21.26 2.90
C LEU A 647 -12.62 19.78 2.56
N VAL A 648 -13.69 19.08 2.94
CA VAL A 648 -13.84 17.63 2.72
C VAL A 648 -15.16 17.36 2.01
N VAL A 649 -15.12 16.49 1.01
CA VAL A 649 -16.31 15.87 0.42
C VAL A 649 -16.25 14.37 0.68
N THR A 650 -17.27 13.83 1.34
CA THR A 650 -17.35 12.39 1.67
C THR A 650 -18.37 11.70 0.76
N ASP A 651 -18.20 10.40 0.56
CA ASP A 651 -19.22 9.49 0.03
C ASP A 651 -20.49 9.54 0.92
N GLY A 652 -21.67 9.50 0.32
CA GLY A 652 -22.95 9.40 1.01
C GLY A 652 -23.28 7.99 1.53
N GLY A 653 -22.44 7.00 1.22
CA GLY A 653 -22.45 5.65 1.76
C GLY A 653 -22.90 4.57 0.76
N ASP A 654 -22.99 4.91 -0.52
CA ASP A 654 -23.31 4.01 -1.63
C ASP A 654 -22.16 3.83 -2.63
N GLY A 655 -20.99 4.39 -2.32
CA GLY A 655 -19.79 4.31 -3.12
C GLY A 655 -19.64 5.52 -4.03
N ILE A 656 -18.41 5.79 -4.46
CA ILE A 656 -18.02 7.09 -5.02
C ILE A 656 -18.47 7.35 -6.48
N THR A 657 -19.36 6.55 -7.05
CA THR A 657 -19.68 6.69 -8.49
C THR A 657 -20.50 7.95 -8.76
N SER A 658 -20.07 8.79 -9.72
CA SER A 658 -20.71 10.08 -10.06
C SER A 658 -20.73 11.11 -8.93
N ASP A 659 -19.83 10.98 -7.95
CA ASP A 659 -19.72 11.89 -6.80
C ASP A 659 -18.91 13.17 -7.12
N HIS A 660 -19.26 13.85 -8.21
CA HIS A 660 -18.70 15.15 -8.56
C HIS A 660 -19.30 16.23 -7.67
N GLY A 661 -18.48 16.80 -6.79
CA GLY A 661 -18.92 17.80 -5.81
C GLY A 661 -18.27 19.17 -6.06
N ASP A 662 -19.04 20.23 -5.84
CA ASP A 662 -18.58 21.60 -6.04
C ASP A 662 -18.57 22.42 -4.75
N TRP A 663 -17.48 23.16 -4.56
CA TRP A 663 -17.37 24.26 -3.62
C TRP A 663 -17.52 25.60 -4.37
N ALA A 664 -18.74 25.92 -4.82
CA ALA A 664 -19.04 27.13 -5.56
C ALA A 664 -18.93 28.41 -4.70
N GLU A 665 -18.36 29.47 -5.29
CA GLU A 665 -18.02 30.73 -4.61
C GLU A 665 -17.31 30.55 -3.26
N ALA A 666 -16.49 29.51 -3.13
CA ALA A 666 -15.80 29.21 -1.89
C ALA A 666 -14.81 30.33 -1.52
N ARG A 667 -14.94 30.87 -0.32
CA ARG A 667 -14.22 32.04 0.17
C ARG A 667 -13.65 31.81 1.56
N LEU A 668 -12.45 32.33 1.81
CA LEU A 668 -11.81 32.41 3.12
C LEU A 668 -11.67 33.88 3.52
N SER A 669 -12.18 34.24 4.70
CA SER A 669 -12.10 35.61 5.23
C SER A 669 -11.12 35.70 6.39
N CYS A 670 -10.13 36.57 6.24
CA CYS A 670 -9.12 37.01 7.19
C CYS A 670 -9.09 38.57 7.14
#